data_AF-A0A3D4YCA5-F1
#
_entry.id   AF-A0A3D4YCA5-F1
#
_cell.length_a   1.000
_cell.length_b   1.000
_cell.length_c   1.000
_cell.angle_alpha   90.00
_cell.angle_beta   90.00
_cell.angle_gamma   90.00
#
_symmetry.space_group_name_H-M   'P 1'
#
loop_
_entity.id
_entity.type
_entity.pdbx_description
1 polymer ?
#
loop_
_entity_poly.entity_id
_entity_poly.type
_entity_poly.pdbx_seq_one_letter_code
_entity_poly.pdbx_strand_id
1 'polypeptide(L)'
;MKQNYLFFFVLFFLCKSLGFGQIVNKGTLKILGSTDVYFGNEYTNDGSHNNDGNLYLKGNFVNNGTTEIPASGTTHFTGSSIQEIKGSSNKVHFYNLVVNSTSSGVSVVNAFELKVANAVTLTNGDLRLVGEAQLLQTHPGTNANTGTGKLLRDQQGITSKFGYNYWSSPVTTTAGTFKLNEGLFYEATDPFVPTPFGFTTGLDGAVNTISERWLYTYAPNTTGYAGWVKIYRNSPIKPGEGFTMKGTGAANQNYVFKGLPNNGTYTITLTAAGQSVLLGNPYPSALDADIFITENLDVFDVLYFWVDGGSPTHYLSDYLGGYATLNLTTGTLASALPTTASTLIGGIGNMDDRKPPTQYIAVAQGFFVRATGAGTSIVFNNGQRKFMTEGGTDSYFYKSPNTKSEQKTNPENKSIIRIGYEDPEKFHRQLALGFVPNSPANLNYNRGYDALMSGPREDELFFIIEKDFTKKYVIQGVNAFNENDEFDLGFIIKEEGEHTIMLDGVENFTGKVYIKDMLANITYDLTKGSFNPNLPPGTYLDRFRLVFKDKTATIVAEDLNPDFGISVEKTTVYYHENGSLIVRTKNDLQVNNISIYNMLGQQIKQVNGNMINKNVIAIPFHHPKGVYLVVVESALGKETFKIINK
;
A
#
# COMPACT_ATOMS: atom_id res chain seq x y z
N MET A 1 52.88 81.74 -19.89
CA MET A 1 51.83 80.92 -19.24
C MET A 1 52.44 80.23 -18.03
N LYS A 2 52.05 80.59 -16.81
CA LYS A 2 52.32 79.78 -15.61
C LYS A 2 51.00 79.65 -14.87
N GLN A 3 50.48 78.43 -14.88
CA GLN A 3 49.18 78.01 -14.38
C GLN A 3 49.21 77.78 -12.87
N ASN A 4 48.09 78.14 -12.24
CA ASN A 4 47.77 77.90 -10.84
C ASN A 4 47.56 76.39 -10.59
N TYR A 5 48.10 75.87 -9.49
CA TYR A 5 47.76 74.54 -8.99
C TYR A 5 46.74 74.65 -7.86
N LEU A 6 45.56 74.09 -8.11
CA LEU A 6 44.45 73.95 -7.17
C LEU A 6 44.69 72.70 -6.32
N PHE A 7 44.75 72.86 -5.00
CA PHE A 7 44.80 71.76 -4.03
C PHE A 7 43.39 71.16 -3.87
N PHE A 8 43.22 69.88 -4.21
CA PHE A 8 42.02 69.11 -3.90
C PHE A 8 42.32 68.13 -2.76
N PHE A 9 41.73 68.37 -1.59
CA PHE A 9 41.66 67.39 -0.51
C PHE A 9 40.53 66.41 -0.83
N VAL A 10 40.87 65.17 -1.20
CA VAL A 10 39.89 64.08 -1.31
C VAL A 10 39.87 63.33 0.02
N LEU A 11 38.76 63.48 0.75
CA LEU A 11 38.45 62.75 1.96
C LEU A 11 38.07 61.31 1.57
N PHE A 12 38.95 60.33 1.79
CA PHE A 12 38.63 58.91 1.64
C PHE A 12 37.73 58.48 2.82
N PHE A 13 36.42 58.46 2.62
CA PHE A 13 35.53 57.63 3.43
C PHE A 13 35.80 56.16 3.07
N LEU A 14 36.55 55.45 3.91
CA LEU A 14 36.62 53.99 3.87
C LEU A 14 35.27 53.42 4.32
N CYS A 15 34.33 53.32 3.39
CA CYS A 15 33.16 52.48 3.56
C CYS A 15 33.65 51.02 3.50
N LYS A 16 33.99 50.42 4.64
CA LYS A 16 34.13 48.97 4.76
C LYS A 16 32.74 48.35 4.64
N SER A 17 32.19 48.27 3.42
CA SER A 17 31.21 47.23 3.15
C SER A 17 31.98 45.90 3.27
N LEU A 18 31.73 45.15 4.34
CA LEU A 18 32.10 43.74 4.43
C LEU A 18 31.27 43.00 3.37
N GLY A 19 31.67 43.11 2.10
CA GLY A 19 31.11 42.30 1.03
C GLY A 19 31.55 40.87 1.28
N PHE A 20 30.66 40.05 1.82
CA PHE A 20 30.88 38.60 1.84
C PHE A 20 30.89 38.13 0.38
N GLY A 21 32.06 37.75 -0.12
CA GLY A 21 32.19 37.23 -1.48
C GLY A 21 31.51 35.87 -1.59
N GLN A 22 30.33 35.81 -2.23
CA GLN A 22 29.67 34.57 -2.60
C GLN A 22 30.37 33.97 -3.82
N ILE A 23 30.50 32.64 -3.88
CA ILE A 23 31.04 31.94 -5.05
C ILE A 23 29.85 31.41 -5.85
N VAL A 24 29.67 31.90 -7.07
CA VAL A 24 28.55 31.52 -7.93
C VAL A 24 29.09 30.91 -9.23
N ASN A 25 28.80 29.62 -9.45
CA ASN A 25 29.02 28.98 -10.74
C ASN A 25 27.82 29.21 -11.65
N LYS A 26 28.00 29.92 -12.77
CA LYS A 26 26.98 30.12 -13.82
C LYS A 26 27.21 29.29 -15.08
N GLY A 27 28.29 28.51 -15.12
CA GLY A 27 28.70 27.68 -16.26
C GLY A 27 29.00 26.26 -15.81
N THR A 28 30.09 25.67 -16.30
CA THR A 28 30.54 24.36 -15.84
C THR A 28 31.71 24.50 -14.89
N LEU A 29 31.54 24.05 -13.64
CA LEU A 29 32.64 23.87 -12.70
C LEU A 29 32.95 22.38 -12.56
N LYS A 30 34.09 21.96 -13.12
CA LYS A 30 34.64 20.61 -12.94
C LYS A 30 35.89 20.66 -12.07
N ILE A 31 35.86 19.99 -10.93
CA ILE A 31 37.04 19.77 -10.08
C ILE A 31 37.64 18.42 -10.48
N LEU A 32 38.89 18.41 -10.90
CA LEU A 32 39.57 17.20 -11.36
C LEU A 32 40.09 16.37 -10.16
N GLY A 33 40.31 15.08 -10.39
CA GLY A 33 40.93 14.19 -9.41
C GLY A 33 42.24 14.77 -8.86
N SER A 34 42.50 14.50 -7.57
CA SER A 34 43.69 15.00 -6.84
C SER A 34 43.79 16.53 -6.70
N THR A 35 42.71 17.28 -6.99
CA THR A 35 42.66 18.73 -6.80
C THR A 35 41.93 19.07 -5.50
N ASP A 36 42.51 19.93 -4.68
CA ASP A 36 41.83 20.49 -3.50
C ASP A 36 41.31 21.91 -3.81
N VAL A 37 40.02 22.13 -3.56
CA VAL A 37 39.34 23.43 -3.76
C VAL A 37 38.71 23.87 -2.46
N TYR A 38 38.93 25.12 -2.06
CA TYR A 38 38.42 25.67 -0.80
C TYR A 38 37.50 26.85 -1.05
N PHE A 39 36.25 26.74 -0.61
CA PHE A 39 35.27 27.82 -0.63
C PHE A 39 35.02 28.31 0.81
N GLY A 40 35.49 29.52 1.09
CA GLY A 40 35.40 30.14 2.42
C GLY A 40 34.01 30.69 2.77
N ASN A 41 33.15 30.86 1.77
CA ASN A 41 31.77 31.35 1.90
C ASN A 41 30.80 30.39 1.20
N GLU A 42 29.51 30.75 1.15
CA GLU A 42 28.50 30.01 0.41
C GLU A 42 28.88 29.79 -1.06
N TYR A 43 28.67 28.57 -1.54
CA TYR A 43 28.80 28.17 -2.92
C TYR A 43 27.42 27.97 -3.54
N THR A 44 27.13 28.71 -4.60
CA THR A 44 25.90 28.57 -5.40
C THR A 44 26.23 28.03 -6.78
N ASN A 45 25.60 26.91 -7.14
CA ASN A 45 25.65 26.32 -8.47
C ASN A 45 24.37 26.67 -9.24
N ASP A 46 24.46 27.63 -10.16
CA ASP A 46 23.42 27.96 -11.15
C ASP A 46 23.68 27.29 -12.52
N GLY A 47 24.79 26.56 -12.66
CA GLY A 47 25.18 25.86 -13.88
C GLY A 47 25.34 24.35 -13.67
N SER A 48 26.40 23.75 -14.23
CA SER A 48 26.76 22.34 -14.02
C SER A 48 27.96 22.20 -13.09
N HIS A 49 27.86 21.33 -12.09
CA HIS A 49 28.94 21.01 -11.16
C HIS A 49 29.30 19.52 -11.22
N ASN A 50 30.60 19.24 -11.32
CA ASN A 50 31.15 17.89 -11.20
C ASN A 50 32.41 17.96 -10.32
N ASN A 51 32.50 17.10 -9.30
CA ASN A 51 33.61 17.08 -8.35
C ASN A 51 34.26 15.69 -8.28
N ASP A 52 35.33 15.48 -9.05
CA ASP A 52 36.16 14.27 -9.00
C ASP A 52 37.32 14.40 -7.97
N GLY A 53 37.56 15.60 -7.43
CA GLY A 53 38.61 15.94 -6.44
C GLY A 53 38.08 16.18 -5.03
N ASN A 54 38.75 17.02 -4.23
CA ASN A 54 38.31 17.39 -2.88
C ASN A 54 37.77 18.82 -2.86
N LEU A 55 36.52 18.98 -2.48
CA LEU A 55 35.86 20.28 -2.32
C LEU A 55 35.60 20.55 -0.85
N TYR A 56 36.21 21.60 -0.30
CA TYR A 56 36.05 22.03 1.09
C TYR A 56 35.15 23.27 1.17
N LEU A 57 34.04 23.14 1.89
CA LEU A 57 33.01 24.16 2.04
C LEU A 57 32.97 24.63 3.49
N LYS A 58 33.13 25.94 3.71
CA LYS A 58 32.86 26.58 5.01
C LYS A 58 31.46 27.19 5.12
N GLY A 59 30.79 27.45 4.00
CA GLY A 59 29.41 27.94 3.92
C GLY A 59 28.44 26.92 3.32
N ASN A 60 27.21 27.35 3.01
CA ASN A 60 26.19 26.48 2.41
C ASN A 60 26.57 26.01 1.00
N PHE A 61 25.99 24.89 0.59
CA PHE A 61 25.91 24.47 -0.81
C PHE A 61 24.50 24.75 -1.34
N VAL A 62 24.37 25.67 -2.29
CA VAL A 62 23.10 25.98 -2.96
C VAL A 62 23.14 25.42 -4.38
N ASN A 63 22.29 24.43 -4.69
CA ASN A 63 22.18 23.85 -6.01
C ASN A 63 20.89 24.30 -6.72
N ASN A 64 21.03 25.22 -7.68
CA ASN A 64 19.93 25.62 -8.56
C ASN A 64 20.04 24.98 -9.95
N GLY A 65 21.25 24.53 -10.33
CA GLY A 65 21.54 23.86 -11.59
C GLY A 65 21.67 22.34 -11.46
N THR A 66 22.60 21.75 -12.22
CA THR A 66 22.83 20.30 -12.27
C THR A 66 24.09 19.91 -11.52
N THR A 67 24.04 18.76 -10.86
CA THR A 67 25.22 18.03 -10.37
C THR A 67 25.28 16.68 -11.07
N GLU A 68 26.42 16.35 -11.67
CA GLU A 68 26.64 15.00 -12.22
C GLU A 68 26.99 14.02 -11.09
N ILE A 69 26.70 12.73 -11.28
CA ILE A 69 27.21 11.69 -10.38
C ILE A 69 28.71 11.55 -10.65
N PRO A 70 29.60 11.95 -9.72
CA PRO A 70 31.03 11.95 -9.99
C PRO A 70 31.56 10.51 -9.99
N ALA A 71 32.70 10.29 -10.64
CA ALA A 71 33.38 8.99 -10.64
C ALA A 71 34.27 8.81 -9.39
N SER A 72 34.70 9.92 -8.78
CA SER A 72 35.51 9.95 -7.57
C SER A 72 35.27 11.24 -6.79
N GLY A 73 36.07 11.52 -5.76
CA GLY A 73 36.08 12.81 -5.09
C GLY A 73 35.30 12.88 -3.79
N THR A 74 35.52 13.93 -3.04
CA THR A 74 34.96 14.12 -1.70
C THR A 74 34.51 15.56 -1.52
N THR A 75 33.28 15.73 -1.05
CA THR A 75 32.76 17.03 -0.63
C THR A 75 32.81 17.10 0.89
N HIS A 76 33.59 18.05 1.42
CA HIS A 76 33.82 18.27 2.84
C HIS A 76 33.06 19.51 3.33
N PHE A 77 32.21 19.34 4.32
CA PHE A 77 31.62 20.44 5.09
C PHE A 77 32.44 20.66 6.36
N THR A 78 33.06 21.84 6.47
CA THR A 78 34.09 22.18 7.48
C THR A 78 33.84 23.52 8.18
N GLY A 79 32.59 24.00 8.13
CA GLY A 79 32.17 25.27 8.70
C GLY A 79 32.19 25.29 10.23
N SER A 80 32.08 26.51 10.75
CA SER A 80 31.90 26.80 12.18
C SER A 80 30.50 27.36 12.51
N SER A 81 29.59 27.33 11.54
CA SER A 81 28.15 27.51 11.71
C SER A 81 27.42 26.33 11.06
N ILE A 82 26.16 26.09 11.43
CA ILE A 82 25.33 25.11 10.72
C ILE A 82 25.38 25.44 9.22
N GLN A 83 25.72 24.45 8.41
CA GLN A 83 25.76 24.58 6.95
C GLN A 83 24.51 23.93 6.36
N GLU A 84 24.01 24.48 5.25
CA GLU A 84 22.85 23.94 4.55
C GLU A 84 23.22 23.39 3.18
N ILE A 85 22.56 22.30 2.80
CA ILE A 85 22.43 21.82 1.43
C ILE A 85 21.02 22.17 0.99
N LYS A 86 20.90 23.05 0.00
CA LYS A 86 19.62 23.62 -0.45
C LYS A 86 19.67 23.99 -1.93
N GLY A 87 18.60 24.59 -2.44
CA GLY A 87 18.52 25.16 -3.79
C GLY A 87 17.33 24.65 -4.59
N SER A 88 17.03 25.32 -5.70
CA SER A 88 15.80 25.08 -6.47
C SER A 88 15.77 23.79 -7.28
N SER A 89 16.90 23.08 -7.40
CA SER A 89 16.93 21.80 -8.13
C SER A 89 16.36 20.63 -7.32
N ASN A 90 16.16 20.81 -6.01
CA ASN A 90 15.71 19.80 -5.04
C ASN A 90 16.58 18.54 -4.99
N LYS A 91 17.82 18.59 -5.50
CA LYS A 91 18.75 17.46 -5.47
C LYS A 91 20.20 17.89 -5.50
N VAL A 92 21.10 17.07 -4.95
CA VAL A 92 22.55 17.20 -5.13
C VAL A 92 23.20 15.83 -5.16
N HIS A 93 24.19 15.67 -6.03
CA HIS A 93 24.93 14.42 -6.21
C HIS A 93 26.39 14.61 -5.80
N PHE A 94 26.86 13.78 -4.89
CA PHE A 94 28.26 13.69 -4.46
C PHE A 94 28.77 12.25 -4.63
N TYR A 95 30.09 12.09 -4.73
CA TYR A 95 30.70 10.76 -4.67
C TYR A 95 30.90 10.32 -3.22
N ASN A 96 31.73 11.05 -2.45
CA ASN A 96 31.81 10.95 -0.99
C ASN A 96 31.32 12.25 -0.34
N LEU A 97 30.75 12.12 0.86
CA LEU A 97 30.39 13.24 1.73
C LEU A 97 31.10 13.12 3.07
N VAL A 98 31.80 14.19 3.48
CA VAL A 98 32.41 14.29 4.81
C VAL A 98 31.80 15.48 5.56
N VAL A 99 31.24 15.20 6.73
CA VAL A 99 30.82 16.24 7.69
C VAL A 99 31.86 16.31 8.81
N ASN A 100 32.59 17.42 8.85
CA ASN A 100 33.57 17.74 9.88
C ASN A 100 33.36 19.20 10.31
N SER A 101 32.12 19.50 10.70
CA SER A 101 31.65 20.81 11.17
C SER A 101 31.74 20.90 12.69
N THR A 102 32.18 22.06 13.17
CA THR A 102 32.36 22.32 14.62
C THR A 102 31.10 22.84 15.31
N SER A 103 30.01 23.05 14.55
CA SER A 103 28.79 23.75 14.96
C SER A 103 27.53 22.94 14.65
N SER A 104 27.41 21.80 15.32
CA SER A 104 26.29 20.86 15.27
C SER A 104 26.10 20.06 13.97
N GLY A 105 26.44 20.58 12.78
CA GLY A 105 26.45 19.76 11.55
C GLY A 105 26.02 20.43 10.25
N VAL A 106 25.47 19.61 9.35
CA VAL A 106 24.93 19.98 8.03
C VAL A 106 23.44 19.66 7.96
N SER A 107 22.63 20.59 7.50
CA SER A 107 21.18 20.44 7.30
C SER A 107 20.86 20.29 5.81
N VAL A 108 20.05 19.30 5.45
CA VAL A 108 19.49 19.12 4.11
C VAL A 108 18.03 19.56 4.17
N VAL A 109 17.66 20.54 3.35
CA VAL A 109 16.33 21.14 3.37
C VAL A 109 15.23 20.15 2.95
N ASN A 110 13.98 20.46 3.31
CA ASN A 110 12.82 19.61 3.03
C ASN A 110 12.70 19.19 1.56
N ALA A 111 12.22 17.96 1.34
CA ALA A 111 11.95 17.40 0.01
C ALA A 111 13.16 17.45 -0.95
N PHE A 112 14.37 17.28 -0.41
CA PHE A 112 15.62 17.36 -1.17
C PHE A 112 16.32 15.99 -1.24
N GLU A 113 16.73 15.59 -2.45
CA GLU A 113 17.52 14.38 -2.68
C GLU A 113 19.01 14.67 -2.41
N LEU A 114 19.56 14.09 -1.34
CA LEU A 114 21.02 14.01 -1.15
C LEU A 114 21.51 12.65 -1.66
N LYS A 115 22.02 12.61 -2.88
CA LYS A 115 22.61 11.38 -3.43
C LYS A 115 24.11 11.34 -3.18
N VAL A 116 24.59 10.27 -2.55
CA VAL A 116 26.01 10.02 -2.29
C VAL A 116 26.40 8.67 -2.88
N ALA A 117 27.17 8.67 -3.96
CA ALA A 117 27.42 7.46 -4.74
C ALA A 117 28.18 6.38 -3.94
N ASN A 118 29.05 6.79 -3.01
CA ASN A 118 29.89 5.91 -2.22
C ASN A 118 29.65 6.10 -0.71
N ALA A 119 30.48 6.87 0.01
CA ALA A 119 30.46 6.87 1.47
C ALA A 119 30.03 8.22 2.08
N VAL A 120 29.34 8.14 3.23
CA VAL A 120 29.11 9.26 4.14
C VAL A 120 29.97 9.08 5.39
N THR A 121 30.83 10.05 5.69
CA THR A 121 31.66 10.08 6.89
C THR A 121 31.29 11.27 7.76
N LEU A 122 30.76 11.00 8.96
CA LEU A 122 30.37 12.02 9.94
C LEU A 122 31.44 12.13 11.03
N THR A 123 32.55 12.83 10.73
CA THR A 123 33.70 12.94 11.64
C THR A 123 33.40 13.81 12.84
N ASN A 124 32.89 15.02 12.62
CA ASN A 124 32.43 15.95 13.65
C ASN A 124 31.20 16.68 13.11
N GLY A 125 30.12 16.70 13.90
CA GLY A 125 28.83 17.23 13.46
C GLY A 125 27.92 16.16 12.83
N ASP A 126 26.63 16.43 12.91
CA ASP A 126 25.56 15.55 12.47
C ASP A 126 25.08 15.92 11.05
N LEU A 127 24.34 15.02 10.40
CA LEU A 127 23.63 15.28 9.15
C LEU A 127 22.13 15.28 9.44
N ARG A 128 21.47 16.42 9.29
CA ARG A 128 20.01 16.55 9.52
C ARG A 128 19.27 16.51 8.19
N LEU A 129 18.38 15.53 8.03
CA LEU A 129 17.40 15.50 6.96
C LEU A 129 16.12 16.18 7.47
N VAL A 130 15.83 17.38 6.98
CA VAL A 130 14.63 18.12 7.38
C VAL A 130 13.42 17.59 6.60
N GLY A 131 12.31 17.33 7.30
CA GLY A 131 11.07 16.89 6.65
C GLY A 131 11.29 15.67 5.77
N GLU A 132 10.89 15.76 4.50
CA GLU A 132 10.95 14.69 3.51
C GLU A 132 12.29 14.57 2.77
N ALA A 133 13.35 15.21 3.27
CA ALA A 133 14.70 15.02 2.74
C ALA A 133 15.16 13.57 2.90
N GLN A 134 15.94 13.08 1.93
CA GLN A 134 16.41 11.70 1.92
C GLN A 134 17.88 11.61 1.54
N LEU A 135 18.58 10.70 2.20
CA LEU A 135 19.93 10.30 1.82
C LEU A 135 19.80 9.07 0.93
N LEU A 136 20.29 9.12 -0.30
CA LEU A 136 20.30 8.02 -1.27
C LEU A 136 21.75 7.60 -1.55
N GLN A 137 22.12 6.36 -1.24
CA GLN A 137 23.44 5.81 -1.60
C GLN A 137 23.31 4.66 -2.58
N THR A 138 24.26 4.54 -3.50
CA THR A 138 24.13 3.67 -4.68
C THR A 138 25.26 2.66 -4.88
N HIS A 139 26.29 2.65 -4.04
CA HIS A 139 27.35 1.64 -4.18
C HIS A 139 26.84 0.24 -3.81
N PRO A 140 27.40 -0.82 -4.40
CA PRO A 140 27.12 -2.19 -3.98
C PRO A 140 27.86 -2.56 -2.69
N GLY A 141 27.47 -3.66 -2.06
CA GLY A 141 28.21 -4.27 -0.94
C GLY A 141 27.83 -3.72 0.43
N THR A 142 28.74 -3.85 1.40
CA THR A 142 28.47 -3.54 2.82
C THR A 142 28.47 -2.04 3.11
N ASN A 143 27.93 -1.66 4.26
CA ASN A 143 27.90 -0.27 4.71
C ASN A 143 29.32 0.37 4.70
N ALA A 144 29.51 1.40 3.89
CA ALA A 144 30.75 2.19 3.83
C ALA A 144 30.75 3.43 4.74
N ASN A 145 29.64 3.71 5.45
CA ASN A 145 29.50 4.89 6.29
C ASN A 145 30.27 4.76 7.59
N THR A 146 30.87 5.86 8.04
CA THR A 146 31.75 5.90 9.23
C THR A 146 31.60 7.20 10.01
N GLY A 147 32.22 7.27 11.19
CA GLY A 147 32.30 8.49 12.00
C GLY A 147 31.48 8.44 13.29
N THR A 148 31.62 9.48 14.11
CA THR A 148 30.99 9.62 15.44
C THR A 148 29.77 10.53 15.42
N GLY A 149 29.58 11.35 14.38
CA GLY A 149 28.35 12.09 14.13
C GLY A 149 27.17 11.16 13.80
N LYS A 150 25.99 11.75 13.64
CA LYS A 150 24.72 11.04 13.48
C LYS A 150 23.91 11.62 12.32
N LEU A 151 23.21 10.76 11.59
CA LEU A 151 22.07 11.15 10.77
C LEU A 151 20.88 11.40 11.70
N LEU A 152 20.12 12.47 11.46
CA LEU A 152 18.81 12.72 12.05
C LEU A 152 17.76 12.71 10.94
N ARG A 153 16.78 11.81 11.02
CA ARG A 153 15.65 11.72 10.08
C ARG A 153 14.34 11.73 10.86
N ASP A 154 13.51 12.73 10.58
CA ASP A 154 12.15 12.83 11.12
C ASP A 154 11.27 11.71 10.57
N GLN A 155 10.19 11.38 11.26
CA GLN A 155 9.10 10.55 10.77
C GLN A 155 7.90 10.70 11.72
N GLN A 156 6.68 10.68 11.19
CA GLN A 156 5.47 10.81 12.03
C GLN A 156 4.83 9.45 12.28
N GLY A 157 4.06 9.27 13.34
CA GLY A 157 3.32 8.03 13.62
C GLY A 157 1.81 8.23 13.71
N ILE A 158 1.06 7.15 13.95
CA ILE A 158 -0.37 7.18 14.23
C ILE A 158 -0.62 7.97 15.51
N THR A 159 -1.65 8.79 15.51
CA THR A 159 -2.06 9.59 16.68
C THR A 159 -2.74 8.72 17.75
N SER A 160 -3.44 7.66 17.36
CA SER A 160 -4.16 6.77 18.28
C SER A 160 -3.23 6.07 19.28
N LYS A 161 -3.64 6.04 20.56
CA LYS A 161 -2.98 5.24 21.61
C LYS A 161 -3.25 3.75 21.47
N PHE A 162 -4.27 3.37 20.69
CA PHE A 162 -4.72 2.00 20.53
C PHE A 162 -4.13 1.33 19.30
N GLY A 163 -3.95 2.11 18.22
CA GLY A 163 -3.41 1.63 16.97
C GLY A 163 -1.89 1.50 16.98
N TYR A 164 -1.39 0.54 16.21
CA TYR A 164 0.04 0.28 16.06
C TYR A 164 0.62 1.01 14.87
N ASN A 165 1.82 1.54 15.07
CA ASN A 165 2.76 1.76 13.98
C ASN A 165 3.61 0.51 13.78
N TYR A 166 3.95 0.24 12.53
CA TYR A 166 4.90 -0.79 12.12
C TYR A 166 6.12 -0.08 11.55
N TRP A 167 7.23 -0.21 12.26
CA TRP A 167 8.46 0.54 12.04
C TRP A 167 9.60 -0.36 11.60
N SER A 168 10.59 0.21 10.93
CA SER A 168 11.97 -0.26 10.89
C SER A 168 12.90 0.94 11.06
N SER A 169 14.18 0.71 11.34
CA SER A 169 15.13 1.81 11.57
C SER A 169 15.94 2.14 10.32
N PRO A 170 15.99 3.41 9.88
CA PRO A 170 16.89 3.88 8.83
C PRO A 170 18.34 4.11 9.31
N VAL A 171 18.58 3.93 10.61
CA VAL A 171 19.88 4.17 11.26
C VAL A 171 20.26 3.04 12.20
N THR A 172 21.53 2.97 12.56
CA THR A 172 22.04 2.14 13.65
C THR A 172 22.65 3.00 14.74
N THR A 173 22.68 2.46 15.95
CA THR A 173 23.20 3.10 17.16
C THR A 173 24.54 2.46 17.50
N THR A 174 24.53 1.45 18.36
CA THR A 174 25.74 0.74 18.80
C THR A 174 25.85 -0.63 18.11
N ALA A 175 27.06 -0.99 17.66
CA ALA A 175 27.40 -2.32 17.12
C ALA A 175 26.54 -2.78 15.92
N GLY A 176 26.18 -1.86 15.01
CA GLY A 176 25.41 -2.18 13.80
C GLY A 176 23.94 -2.55 14.05
N THR A 177 23.40 -2.24 15.24
CA THR A 177 21.99 -2.45 15.58
C THR A 177 21.33 -1.15 16.03
N PHE A 178 20.01 -1.08 15.95
CA PHE A 178 19.20 0.00 16.48
C PHE A 178 18.66 -0.35 17.86
N LYS A 179 18.63 0.64 18.76
CA LYS A 179 17.93 0.55 20.05
C LYS A 179 17.14 1.83 20.24
N LEU A 180 15.88 1.72 20.66
CA LEU A 180 14.97 2.86 20.78
C LEU A 180 15.52 3.92 21.76
N ASN A 181 16.07 3.51 22.91
CA ASN A 181 16.60 4.43 23.92
C ASN A 181 17.83 5.24 23.46
N GLU A 182 18.56 4.74 22.46
CA GLU A 182 19.77 5.39 21.92
C GLU A 182 19.48 6.14 20.62
N GLY A 183 18.43 5.77 19.89
CA GLY A 183 18.22 6.17 18.50
C GLY A 183 16.86 6.76 18.16
N LEU A 184 15.89 6.81 19.09
CA LEU A 184 14.59 7.41 18.86
C LEU A 184 14.35 8.57 19.82
N PHE A 185 14.06 9.73 19.26
CA PHE A 185 13.89 10.99 19.99
C PHE A 185 12.61 11.69 19.55
N TYR A 186 12.12 12.64 20.33
CA TYR A 186 11.09 13.57 19.87
C TYR A 186 11.70 14.93 19.55
N GLU A 187 10.95 15.72 18.80
CA GLU A 187 11.37 17.05 18.35
C GLU A 187 11.66 17.98 19.52
N ALA A 188 12.69 18.81 19.36
CA ALA A 188 13.12 19.84 20.30
C ALA A 188 13.28 21.18 19.55
N THR A 189 13.48 22.27 20.30
CA THR A 189 13.70 23.61 19.71
C THR A 189 14.92 23.66 18.81
N ASP A 190 16.00 22.95 19.16
CA ASP A 190 17.16 22.77 18.29
C ASP A 190 17.01 21.48 17.48
N PRO A 191 16.91 21.54 16.13
CA PRO A 191 16.73 20.37 15.29
C PRO A 191 17.93 19.41 15.27
N PHE A 192 19.11 19.82 15.75
CA PHE A 192 20.29 18.95 15.89
C PHE A 192 20.38 18.26 17.26
N VAL A 193 19.62 18.76 18.24
CA VAL A 193 19.63 18.26 19.63
C VAL A 193 18.20 17.83 20.01
N PRO A 194 17.66 16.77 19.37
CA PRO A 194 16.34 16.26 19.72
C PRO A 194 16.35 15.65 21.13
N THR A 195 15.17 15.58 21.77
CA THR A 195 15.07 15.16 23.17
C THR A 195 14.75 13.67 23.27
N PRO A 196 15.42 12.88 24.13
CA PRO A 196 15.16 11.46 24.25
C PRO A 196 13.76 11.21 24.83
N PHE A 197 13.06 10.21 24.30
CA PHE A 197 11.81 9.76 24.90
C PHE A 197 12.04 9.16 26.29
N GLY A 198 11.11 9.43 27.20
CA GLY A 198 10.90 8.59 28.38
C GLY A 198 10.23 7.27 28.00
N PHE A 199 10.22 6.32 28.93
CA PHE A 199 9.59 5.01 28.72
C PHE A 199 8.80 4.58 29.94
N THR A 200 7.61 4.04 29.70
CA THR A 200 6.68 3.58 30.74
C THR A 200 6.28 2.12 30.53
N THR A 201 5.94 1.42 31.62
CA THR A 201 5.35 0.07 31.59
C THR A 201 3.82 0.09 31.53
N GLY A 202 3.21 1.28 31.66
CA GLY A 202 1.77 1.49 31.53
C GLY A 202 1.25 1.19 30.12
N LEU A 203 -0.07 1.18 29.97
CA LEU A 203 -0.71 0.93 28.67
C LEU A 203 -0.42 2.08 27.69
N ASP A 204 -0.54 3.33 28.13
CA ASP A 204 -0.44 4.47 27.21
C ASP A 204 0.92 5.15 27.23
N GLY A 205 1.34 5.61 26.05
CA GLY A 205 2.37 6.63 25.90
C GLY A 205 1.81 8.05 26.08
N ALA A 206 2.70 9.02 25.94
CA ALA A 206 2.41 10.45 25.90
C ALA A 206 3.39 11.14 24.94
N VAL A 207 3.24 12.45 24.71
CA VAL A 207 4.07 13.24 23.77
C VAL A 207 5.57 12.98 23.92
N ASN A 208 6.04 12.80 25.16
CA ASN A 208 7.44 12.60 25.52
C ASN A 208 7.75 11.19 26.05
N THR A 209 6.80 10.25 26.01
CA THR A 209 6.94 8.93 26.65
C THR A 209 6.40 7.81 25.76
N ILE A 210 7.18 6.76 25.54
CA ILE A 210 6.76 5.56 24.81
C ILE A 210 6.35 4.46 25.80
N SER A 211 5.23 3.78 25.55
CA SER A 211 4.87 2.58 26.30
C SER A 211 5.69 1.39 25.83
N GLU A 212 6.50 0.82 26.72
CA GLU A 212 7.25 -0.40 26.44
C GLU A 212 6.32 -1.61 26.30
N ARG A 213 5.07 -1.54 26.79
CA ARG A 213 4.12 -2.65 26.72
C ARG A 213 3.82 -3.09 25.30
N TRP A 214 3.90 -2.18 24.34
CA TRP A 214 3.55 -2.42 22.95
C TRP A 214 4.74 -2.55 21.99
N LEU A 215 5.95 -2.70 22.52
CA LEU A 215 7.15 -2.95 21.73
C LEU A 215 7.34 -4.45 21.47
N TYR A 216 7.27 -4.83 20.20
CA TYR A 216 7.50 -6.20 19.74
C TYR A 216 8.16 -6.22 18.37
N THR A 217 9.08 -7.15 18.13
CA THR A 217 9.43 -7.62 16.78
C THR A 217 8.57 -8.84 16.45
N TYR A 218 8.62 -9.32 15.21
CA TYR A 218 7.96 -10.57 14.83
C TYR A 218 8.94 -11.48 14.10
N ALA A 219 9.37 -12.54 14.78
CA ALA A 219 10.35 -13.48 14.25
C ALA A 219 9.73 -14.44 13.21
N PRO A 220 10.51 -14.97 12.26
CA PRO A 220 10.03 -15.94 11.28
C PRO A 220 9.33 -17.15 11.93
N ASN A 221 8.04 -17.34 11.63
CA ASN A 221 7.26 -18.46 12.17
C ASN A 221 6.02 -18.78 11.32
N THR A 222 5.49 -19.99 11.49
CA THR A 222 4.25 -20.47 10.85
C THR A 222 3.03 -20.49 11.79
N THR A 223 3.23 -20.13 13.07
CA THR A 223 2.27 -20.31 14.17
C THR A 223 1.51 -19.03 14.53
N GLY A 224 1.57 -18.00 13.68
CA GLY A 224 0.85 -16.75 13.84
C GLY A 224 1.30 -16.02 15.10
N TYR A 225 0.42 -15.89 16.10
CA TYR A 225 0.65 -15.04 17.26
C TYR A 225 1.91 -15.37 18.08
N ALA A 226 2.37 -16.63 18.05
CA ALA A 226 3.63 -17.03 18.70
C ALA A 226 4.89 -16.40 18.08
N GLY A 227 4.76 -15.75 16.92
CA GLY A 227 5.82 -14.97 16.29
C GLY A 227 6.20 -13.67 17.00
N TRP A 228 5.29 -13.12 17.81
CA TRP A 228 5.53 -11.86 18.51
C TRP A 228 6.60 -12.03 19.58
N VAL A 229 7.74 -11.37 19.39
CA VAL A 229 8.86 -11.39 20.34
C VAL A 229 8.89 -10.07 21.09
N LYS A 230 8.74 -10.16 22.41
CA LYS A 230 8.79 -8.99 23.28
C LYS A 230 10.16 -8.33 23.21
N ILE A 231 10.18 -7.02 23.00
CA ILE A 231 11.38 -6.20 23.11
C ILE A 231 11.17 -5.05 24.11
N TYR A 232 12.27 -4.43 24.51
CA TYR A 232 12.32 -3.27 25.40
C TYR A 232 13.18 -2.18 24.76
N ARG A 233 13.24 -1.00 25.40
CA ARG A 233 13.96 0.17 24.88
C ARG A 233 15.44 -0.08 24.48
N ASN A 234 16.08 -1.07 25.10
CA ASN A 234 17.50 -1.42 24.89
C ASN A 234 17.71 -2.71 24.07
N SER A 235 16.63 -3.36 23.63
CA SER A 235 16.73 -4.54 22.79
C SER A 235 17.35 -4.17 21.44
N PRO A 236 18.36 -4.91 20.96
CA PRO A 236 18.96 -4.66 19.66
C PRO A 236 17.99 -5.10 18.55
N ILE A 237 17.81 -4.24 17.54
CA ILE A 237 17.03 -4.48 16.33
C ILE A 237 17.98 -4.36 15.14
N LYS A 238 18.05 -5.39 14.30
CA LYS A 238 18.95 -5.36 13.13
C LYS A 238 18.35 -4.54 11.98
N PRO A 239 19.17 -3.94 11.10
CA PRO A 239 18.67 -3.33 9.88
C PRO A 239 17.78 -4.30 9.09
N GLY A 240 16.60 -3.82 8.67
CA GLY A 240 15.61 -4.57 7.91
C GLY A 240 14.62 -5.34 8.77
N GLU A 241 14.91 -5.57 10.06
CA GLU A 241 13.90 -6.07 11.00
C GLU A 241 12.90 -4.97 11.31
N GLY A 242 11.62 -5.33 11.34
CA GLY A 242 10.57 -4.42 11.77
C GLY A 242 10.15 -4.63 13.22
N PHE A 243 9.59 -3.59 13.82
CA PHE A 243 9.07 -3.59 15.18
C PHE A 243 7.76 -2.81 15.26
N THR A 244 6.96 -3.10 16.28
CA THR A 244 5.71 -2.40 16.56
C THR A 244 5.86 -1.40 17.69
N MET A 245 5.07 -0.33 17.62
CA MET A 245 4.93 0.65 18.69
C MET A 245 3.57 1.33 18.56
N LYS A 246 2.75 1.34 19.62
CA LYS A 246 1.50 2.12 19.60
C LYS A 246 1.76 3.63 19.60
N GLY A 247 0.83 4.38 19.03
CA GLY A 247 0.89 5.84 19.04
C GLY A 247 0.82 6.42 20.45
N THR A 248 1.16 7.71 20.58
CA THR A 248 1.26 8.40 21.89
C THR A 248 -0.04 9.10 22.30
N GLY A 249 -1.04 9.19 21.42
CA GLY A 249 -2.21 10.05 21.63
C GLY A 249 -2.00 11.50 21.18
N ALA A 250 -0.75 11.88 20.84
CA ALA A 250 -0.43 13.25 20.45
C ALA A 250 -0.81 13.49 18.98
N ALA A 251 -1.45 14.64 18.72
CA ALA A 251 -1.65 15.12 17.36
C ALA A 251 -0.29 15.40 16.71
N ASN A 252 -0.05 14.85 15.52
CA ASN A 252 1.17 15.05 14.73
C ASN A 252 2.47 14.75 15.49
N GLN A 253 2.52 13.65 16.24
CA GLN A 253 3.75 13.21 16.91
C GLN A 253 4.89 13.03 15.89
N ASN A 254 5.97 13.79 16.08
CA ASN A 254 7.22 13.63 15.35
C ASN A 254 8.18 12.72 16.13
N TYR A 255 8.83 11.82 15.40
CA TYR A 255 9.88 10.92 15.86
C TYR A 255 11.15 11.18 15.06
N VAL A 256 12.26 11.41 15.75
CA VAL A 256 13.57 11.64 15.14
C VAL A 256 14.41 10.40 15.32
N PHE A 257 14.64 9.67 14.22
CA PHE A 257 15.62 8.59 14.18
C PHE A 257 17.02 9.21 14.13
N LYS A 258 17.85 8.92 15.13
CA LYS A 258 19.20 9.46 15.29
C LYS A 258 20.23 8.33 15.40
N GLY A 259 21.19 8.26 14.47
CA GLY A 259 22.14 7.15 14.41
C GLY A 259 23.11 7.23 13.22
N LEU A 260 24.02 6.26 13.08
CA LEU A 260 24.78 6.08 11.85
C LEU A 260 23.81 5.64 10.72
N PRO A 261 23.79 6.30 9.55
CA PRO A 261 22.86 5.93 8.48
C PRO A 261 23.11 4.51 7.95
N ASN A 262 22.04 3.75 7.84
CA ASN A 262 22.06 2.43 7.23
C ASN A 262 22.27 2.53 5.72
N ASN A 263 23.02 1.57 5.20
CA ASN A 263 23.54 1.59 3.84
C ASN A 263 24.14 0.23 3.48
N GLY A 264 24.16 -0.09 2.19
CA GLY A 264 24.68 -1.34 1.68
C GLY A 264 23.70 -2.50 1.78
N THR A 265 24.21 -3.74 1.73
CA THR A 265 23.41 -4.97 1.69
C THR A 265 23.07 -5.50 3.08
N TYR A 266 21.80 -5.87 3.29
CA TYR A 266 21.34 -6.57 4.49
C TYR A 266 20.59 -7.85 4.11
N THR A 267 20.90 -8.96 4.78
CA THR A 267 20.30 -10.27 4.49
C THR A 267 19.52 -10.77 5.70
N ILE A 268 18.30 -11.26 5.45
CA ILE A 268 17.42 -11.87 6.46
C ILE A 268 17.06 -13.27 6.00
N THR A 269 17.31 -14.25 6.87
CA THR A 269 17.08 -15.66 6.55
C THR A 269 15.67 -16.11 6.97
N LEU A 270 14.96 -16.76 6.05
CA LEU A 270 13.74 -17.53 6.27
C LEU A 270 14.04 -19.01 6.06
N THR A 271 13.64 -19.85 7.01
CA THR A 271 14.07 -21.26 7.06
C THR A 271 13.03 -22.23 6.52
N ALA A 272 11.76 -21.80 6.36
CA ALA A 272 10.68 -22.68 5.91
C ALA A 272 9.55 -21.93 5.19
N ALA A 273 8.86 -22.65 4.30
CA ALA A 273 7.64 -22.19 3.63
C ALA A 273 6.56 -21.80 4.65
N GLY A 274 5.77 -20.78 4.31
CA GLY A 274 4.68 -20.28 5.14
C GLY A 274 5.13 -19.42 6.33
N GLN A 275 6.44 -19.30 6.60
CA GLN A 275 6.93 -18.43 7.65
C GLN A 275 6.61 -16.97 7.34
N SER A 276 5.93 -16.29 8.25
CA SER A 276 5.73 -14.85 8.19
C SER A 276 6.80 -14.16 9.05
N VAL A 277 7.25 -12.97 8.64
CA VAL A 277 8.22 -12.14 9.37
C VAL A 277 7.85 -10.66 9.22
N LEU A 278 8.08 -9.87 10.27
CA LEU A 278 7.94 -8.41 10.18
C LEU A 278 9.29 -7.78 9.78
N LEU A 279 9.29 -7.16 8.60
CA LEU A 279 10.43 -6.43 8.05
C LEU A 279 10.10 -4.94 7.95
N GLY A 280 11.03 -4.15 7.45
CA GLY A 280 10.73 -2.80 6.97
C GLY A 280 11.88 -2.17 6.22
N ASN A 281 11.64 -0.98 5.69
CA ASN A 281 12.63 -0.23 4.95
C ASN A 281 13.81 0.17 5.86
N PRO A 282 15.03 -0.38 5.63
CA PRO A 282 16.18 -0.12 6.49
C PRO A 282 16.91 1.16 6.13
N TYR A 283 16.53 1.88 5.07
CA TYR A 283 17.32 2.97 4.51
C TYR A 283 16.74 4.36 4.84
N PRO A 284 17.59 5.39 4.91
CA PRO A 284 17.16 6.79 5.04
C PRO A 284 16.64 7.40 3.72
N SER A 285 16.00 6.57 2.87
CA SER A 285 15.33 6.92 1.61
C SER A 285 14.18 5.96 1.37
N ALA A 286 13.27 6.27 0.44
CA ALA A 286 12.25 5.32 0.02
C ALA A 286 12.87 4.05 -0.59
N LEU A 287 12.15 2.94 -0.46
CA LEU A 287 12.48 1.63 -1.02
C LEU A 287 11.50 1.32 -2.16
N ASP A 288 12.02 0.95 -3.33
CA ASP A 288 11.24 0.54 -4.48
C ASP A 288 10.76 -0.91 -4.30
N ALA A 289 9.45 -1.06 -4.04
CA ALA A 289 8.83 -2.36 -3.78
C ALA A 289 8.88 -3.27 -5.01
N ASP A 290 8.77 -2.73 -6.23
CA ASP A 290 8.80 -3.55 -7.45
C ASP A 290 10.18 -4.18 -7.63
N ILE A 291 11.25 -3.40 -7.43
CA ILE A 291 12.62 -3.93 -7.45
C ILE A 291 12.82 -4.92 -6.29
N PHE A 292 12.41 -4.56 -5.07
CA PHE A 292 12.58 -5.40 -3.88
C PHE A 292 11.86 -6.75 -4.02
N ILE A 293 10.61 -6.78 -4.49
CA ILE A 293 9.84 -7.99 -4.74
C ILE A 293 10.48 -8.80 -5.87
N THR A 294 10.83 -8.16 -6.99
CA THR A 294 11.40 -8.86 -8.15
C THR A 294 12.72 -9.55 -7.81
N GLU A 295 13.62 -8.86 -7.11
CA GLU A 295 14.93 -9.40 -6.70
C GLU A 295 14.82 -10.49 -5.61
N ASN A 296 13.71 -10.53 -4.88
CA ASN A 296 13.47 -11.50 -3.81
C ASN A 296 12.32 -12.48 -4.12
N LEU A 297 11.91 -12.55 -5.39
CA LEU A 297 10.70 -13.24 -5.80
C LEU A 297 10.76 -14.73 -5.43
N ASP A 298 11.96 -15.32 -5.41
CA ASP A 298 12.22 -16.70 -5.00
C ASP A 298 11.93 -16.98 -3.52
N VAL A 299 11.82 -15.97 -2.66
CA VAL A 299 11.57 -16.13 -1.22
C VAL A 299 10.15 -15.72 -0.84
N PHE A 300 9.66 -14.59 -1.33
CA PHE A 300 8.30 -14.08 -1.10
C PHE A 300 7.81 -13.33 -2.34
N ASP A 301 6.50 -13.06 -2.41
CA ASP A 301 5.87 -12.41 -3.57
C ASP A 301 4.92 -11.25 -3.24
N VAL A 302 4.60 -11.05 -1.96
CA VAL A 302 3.60 -10.09 -1.50
C VAL A 302 4.07 -9.39 -0.22
N LEU A 303 3.80 -8.09 -0.14
CA LEU A 303 3.97 -7.27 1.07
C LEU A 303 2.61 -7.00 1.72
N TYR A 304 2.51 -7.11 3.04
CA TYR A 304 1.30 -6.82 3.81
C TYR A 304 1.52 -5.72 4.83
N PHE A 305 0.70 -4.68 4.79
CA PHE A 305 0.76 -3.52 5.67
C PHE A 305 -0.43 -3.53 6.60
N TRP A 306 -0.19 -3.61 7.91
CA TRP A 306 -1.27 -3.47 8.88
C TRP A 306 -1.78 -2.03 8.88
N VAL A 307 -3.10 -1.87 8.81
CA VAL A 307 -3.77 -0.59 8.93
C VAL A 307 -4.78 -0.69 10.05
N ASP A 308 -4.64 0.18 11.06
CA ASP A 308 -5.63 0.30 12.11
C ASP A 308 -6.87 1.04 11.60
N GLY A 309 -8.04 0.42 11.76
CA GLY A 309 -9.31 0.97 11.33
C GLY A 309 -9.97 1.91 12.34
N GLY A 310 -9.23 2.36 13.36
CA GLY A 310 -9.77 3.15 14.47
C GLY A 310 -10.14 2.31 15.68
N SER A 311 -9.25 1.40 16.09
CA SER A 311 -9.52 0.54 17.25
C SER A 311 -9.72 1.41 18.52
N PRO A 312 -10.80 1.22 19.31
CA PRO A 312 -11.12 2.08 20.45
C PRO A 312 -10.54 1.60 21.79
N THR A 313 -9.97 0.40 21.84
CA THR A 313 -9.45 -0.21 23.07
C THR A 313 -8.10 -0.90 22.84
N HIS A 314 -7.46 -1.39 23.91
CA HIS A 314 -6.28 -2.25 23.81
C HIS A 314 -6.61 -3.75 23.74
N TYR A 315 -7.88 -4.13 23.70
CA TYR A 315 -8.29 -5.53 23.59
C TYR A 315 -8.23 -5.96 22.13
N LEU A 316 -7.54 -7.07 21.88
CA LEU A 316 -7.33 -7.58 20.52
C LEU A 316 -8.64 -7.93 19.81
N SER A 317 -9.66 -8.38 20.55
CA SER A 317 -11.00 -8.68 20.02
C SER A 317 -11.70 -7.47 19.42
N ASP A 318 -11.33 -6.26 19.83
CA ASP A 318 -12.00 -5.02 19.45
C ASP A 318 -11.21 -4.27 18.36
N TYR A 319 -10.18 -4.91 17.79
CA TYR A 319 -9.37 -4.28 16.76
C TYR A 319 -10.12 -4.20 15.44
N LEU A 320 -10.21 -2.98 14.90
CA LEU A 320 -10.98 -2.69 13.70
C LEU A 320 -10.10 -2.63 12.43
N GLY A 321 -8.87 -3.14 12.51
CA GLY A 321 -7.88 -3.09 11.44
C GLY A 321 -7.89 -4.29 10.50
N GLY A 322 -7.00 -4.21 9.51
CA GLY A 322 -6.76 -5.27 8.54
C GLY A 322 -5.45 -5.05 7.78
N TYR A 323 -5.17 -5.91 6.82
CA TYR A 323 -3.96 -5.81 6.00
C TYR A 323 -4.27 -5.27 4.61
N ALA A 324 -3.60 -4.17 4.29
CA ALA A 324 -3.43 -3.70 2.92
C ALA A 324 -2.34 -4.55 2.26
N THR A 325 -2.48 -4.82 0.97
CA THR A 325 -1.64 -5.81 0.27
C THR A 325 -0.99 -5.17 -0.95
N LEU A 326 0.29 -5.42 -1.20
CA LEU A 326 1.03 -4.96 -2.38
C LEU A 326 1.76 -6.11 -3.06
N ASN A 327 1.67 -6.19 -4.38
CA ASN A 327 2.55 -7.00 -5.23
C ASN A 327 2.85 -6.27 -6.56
N LEU A 328 3.44 -6.96 -7.55
CA LEU A 328 3.82 -6.36 -8.84
C LEU A 328 2.62 -5.97 -9.71
N THR A 329 1.41 -6.44 -9.40
CA THR A 329 0.19 -6.03 -10.09
C THR A 329 -0.26 -4.65 -9.61
N THR A 330 -0.58 -4.53 -8.32
CA THR A 330 -1.08 -3.30 -7.69
C THR A 330 -1.13 -3.46 -6.17
N GLY A 331 -1.58 -2.43 -5.46
CA GLY A 331 -1.96 -2.51 -4.05
C GLY A 331 -3.47 -2.65 -3.84
N THR A 332 -3.94 -3.18 -2.71
CA THR A 332 -5.35 -3.14 -2.26
C THR A 332 -5.48 -2.53 -0.87
N LEU A 333 -6.65 -1.92 -0.60
CA LEU A 333 -6.99 -1.41 0.72
C LEU A 333 -7.05 -2.51 1.78
N ALA A 334 -6.68 -2.14 3.01
CA ALA A 334 -6.93 -2.98 4.18
C ALA A 334 -8.42 -3.11 4.43
N SER A 335 -8.86 -4.31 4.84
CA SER A 335 -10.25 -4.48 5.24
C SER A 335 -10.51 -3.91 6.62
N ALA A 336 -11.43 -2.94 6.70
CA ALA A 336 -11.73 -2.18 7.91
C ALA A 336 -13.10 -1.48 7.77
N LEU A 337 -13.66 -1.02 8.89
CA LEU A 337 -14.95 -0.29 8.88
C LEU A 337 -14.84 1.05 8.13
N PRO A 338 -15.87 1.44 7.34
CA PRO A 338 -16.10 2.78 6.86
C PRO A 338 -16.39 3.69 8.04
N THR A 339 -15.82 4.89 8.00
CA THR A 339 -15.92 5.86 9.10
C THR A 339 -17.32 6.41 9.33
N THR A 340 -18.24 6.29 8.37
CA THR A 340 -19.64 6.69 8.53
C THR A 340 -20.43 5.82 9.52
N ALA A 341 -19.92 4.64 9.87
CA ALA A 341 -20.52 3.74 10.86
C ALA A 341 -20.06 3.99 12.32
N SER A 342 -19.03 4.82 12.54
CA SER A 342 -18.51 5.09 13.89
C SER A 342 -18.70 6.55 14.30
N THR A 343 -19.73 6.80 15.12
CA THR A 343 -19.97 8.09 15.79
C THR A 343 -19.02 8.36 16.96
N LEU A 344 -18.10 7.43 17.27
CA LEU A 344 -17.32 7.42 18.51
C LEU A 344 -15.88 7.93 18.37
N ILE A 345 -15.42 8.28 17.16
CA ILE A 345 -13.99 8.52 16.93
C ILE A 345 -13.75 9.77 16.09
N GLY A 346 -13.60 10.92 16.77
CA GLY A 346 -13.10 12.14 16.16
C GLY A 346 -11.58 12.05 15.90
N GLY A 347 -11.15 12.36 14.68
CA GLY A 347 -9.73 12.55 14.34
C GLY A 347 -9.09 11.48 13.45
N ILE A 348 -9.86 10.50 12.97
CA ILE A 348 -9.44 9.52 11.97
C ILE A 348 -10.13 9.92 10.66
N GLY A 349 -9.34 10.21 9.61
CA GLY A 349 -9.87 10.61 8.31
C GLY A 349 -10.85 9.58 7.73
N ASN A 350 -11.62 10.00 6.73
CA ASN A 350 -12.67 9.24 6.08
C ASN A 350 -12.15 7.91 5.50
N MET A 351 -13.04 6.97 5.17
CA MET A 351 -12.69 5.82 4.31
C MET A 351 -11.99 6.28 3.01
N ASP A 352 -12.41 7.43 2.47
CA ASP A 352 -11.78 8.14 1.34
C ASP A 352 -10.33 8.58 1.57
N ASP A 353 -9.87 8.62 2.83
CA ASP A 353 -8.52 9.02 3.20
C ASP A 353 -7.57 7.79 3.32
N ARG A 354 -8.08 6.54 3.22
CA ARG A 354 -7.27 5.31 3.16
C ARG A 354 -6.82 5.05 1.74
N LYS A 355 -5.55 4.65 1.56
CA LYS A 355 -4.95 4.40 0.24
C LYS A 355 -4.39 2.97 0.13
N PRO A 356 -4.47 2.35 -1.06
CA PRO A 356 -3.81 1.07 -1.34
C PRO A 356 -2.31 1.30 -1.50
N PRO A 357 -1.46 0.35 -1.09
CA PRO A 357 -0.02 0.54 -1.00
C PRO A 357 0.52 0.81 -2.41
N THR A 358 1.49 1.70 -2.51
CA THR A 358 2.08 2.10 -3.79
C THR A 358 3.50 1.56 -3.90
N GLN A 359 4.12 1.75 -5.07
CA GLN A 359 5.43 1.19 -5.36
C GLN A 359 6.52 1.60 -4.38
N TYR A 360 6.50 2.83 -3.83
CA TYR A 360 7.58 3.30 -2.97
C TYR A 360 7.22 3.22 -1.48
N ILE A 361 7.96 2.38 -0.77
CA ILE A 361 7.83 2.18 0.68
C ILE A 361 8.58 3.29 1.41
N ALA A 362 7.84 4.05 2.22
CA ALA A 362 8.36 5.19 2.96
C ALA A 362 9.52 4.84 3.91
N VAL A 363 10.27 5.86 4.33
CA VAL A 363 11.37 5.70 5.28
C VAL A 363 10.82 5.16 6.59
N ALA A 364 11.49 4.15 7.16
CA ALA A 364 11.11 3.50 8.41
C ALA A 364 9.78 2.70 8.37
N GLN A 365 9.10 2.56 7.23
CA GLN A 365 7.85 1.79 7.15
C GLN A 365 8.10 0.28 7.30
N GLY A 366 7.37 -0.35 8.21
CA GLY A 366 7.34 -1.80 8.40
C GLY A 366 6.24 -2.50 7.59
N PHE A 367 6.48 -3.75 7.21
CA PHE A 367 5.56 -4.60 6.47
C PHE A 367 5.85 -6.08 6.73
N PHE A 368 4.83 -6.93 6.62
CA PHE A 368 5.01 -8.37 6.66
C PHE A 368 5.30 -8.93 5.28
N VAL A 369 6.11 -9.98 5.27
CA VAL A 369 6.25 -10.89 4.13
C VAL A 369 6.00 -12.31 4.60
N ARG A 370 5.59 -13.19 3.67
CA ARG A 370 5.44 -14.61 3.94
C ARG A 370 6.27 -15.42 2.95
N ALA A 371 7.09 -16.33 3.48
CA ALA A 371 7.90 -17.22 2.68
C ALA A 371 7.03 -18.14 1.81
N THR A 372 7.36 -18.25 0.54
CA THR A 372 6.76 -19.21 -0.40
C THR A 372 7.40 -20.60 -0.29
N GLY A 373 8.65 -20.67 0.20
CA GLY A 373 9.39 -21.92 0.41
C GLY A 373 10.44 -22.28 -0.66
N ALA A 374 10.62 -21.47 -1.70
CA ALA A 374 11.59 -21.78 -2.78
C ALA A 374 13.02 -21.26 -2.51
N GLY A 375 13.17 -20.17 -1.77
CA GLY A 375 14.44 -19.59 -1.35
C GLY A 375 14.46 -19.23 0.15
N THR A 376 15.64 -18.92 0.69
CA THR A 376 15.84 -18.76 2.14
C THR A 376 16.37 -17.40 2.57
N SER A 377 16.72 -16.49 1.65
CA SER A 377 17.40 -15.24 2.01
C SER A 377 16.77 -14.04 1.32
N ILE A 378 16.17 -13.17 2.12
CA ILE A 378 15.69 -11.86 1.68
C ILE A 378 16.85 -10.88 1.74
N VAL A 379 17.07 -10.15 0.66
CA VAL A 379 18.19 -9.22 0.49
C VAL A 379 17.65 -7.82 0.26
N PHE A 380 17.99 -6.92 1.18
CA PHE A 380 17.95 -5.49 0.94
C PHE A 380 19.28 -5.04 0.34
N ASN A 381 19.27 -4.17 -0.67
CA ASN A 381 20.49 -3.54 -1.20
C ASN A 381 20.25 -2.10 -1.68
N ASN A 382 21.33 -1.36 -1.93
CA ASN A 382 21.27 0.04 -2.35
C ASN A 382 20.62 0.27 -3.73
N GLY A 383 20.60 -0.75 -4.61
CA GLY A 383 19.94 -0.68 -5.91
C GLY A 383 18.41 -0.62 -5.83
N GLN A 384 17.83 -1.00 -4.69
CA GLN A 384 16.40 -0.93 -4.43
C GLN A 384 15.95 0.44 -3.91
N ARG A 385 16.87 1.38 -3.70
CA ARG A 385 16.55 2.68 -3.09
C ARG A 385 16.11 3.69 -4.14
N LYS A 386 15.12 4.50 -3.80
CA LYS A 386 14.63 5.60 -4.65
C LYS A 386 14.41 6.85 -3.81
N PHE A 387 14.62 8.02 -4.40
CA PHE A 387 14.08 9.25 -3.84
C PHE A 387 12.61 9.37 -4.17
N MET A 388 11.75 9.30 -3.14
CA MET A 388 10.33 9.57 -3.28
C MET A 388 9.76 10.09 -1.95
N THR A 389 9.23 11.31 -1.94
CA THR A 389 8.67 11.97 -0.75
C THR A 389 7.28 11.42 -0.39
N GLU A 390 6.90 11.49 0.89
CA GLU A 390 5.61 11.00 1.40
C GLU A 390 4.40 11.92 1.10
N GLY A 391 4.57 12.90 0.21
CA GLY A 391 3.53 13.81 -0.25
C GLY A 391 3.30 13.67 -1.75
N GLY A 392 2.37 12.80 -2.14
CA GLY A 392 2.07 12.48 -3.53
C GLY A 392 1.26 11.20 -3.63
N THR A 393 1.26 10.53 -4.78
CA THR A 393 0.55 9.25 -4.98
C THR A 393 1.43 8.04 -4.93
N ASP A 394 2.74 8.26 -4.81
CA ASP A 394 3.71 7.24 -5.18
C ASP A 394 4.38 6.65 -3.93
N SER A 395 4.44 7.41 -2.82
CA SER A 395 4.89 6.94 -1.51
C SER A 395 4.07 7.55 -0.38
N TYR A 396 3.82 6.78 0.65
CA TYR A 396 3.29 7.26 1.93
C TYR A 396 3.60 6.24 3.02
N PHE A 397 3.67 6.73 4.25
CA PHE A 397 3.79 5.88 5.42
C PHE A 397 2.39 5.53 5.94
N TYR A 398 2.14 4.24 6.15
CA TYR A 398 0.92 3.69 6.73
C TYR A 398 0.79 4.03 8.22
N LYS A 399 0.32 5.25 8.45
CA LYS A 399 -0.38 5.71 9.65
C LYS A 399 -1.88 5.66 9.31
N SER A 400 -2.76 5.54 10.29
CA SER A 400 -4.21 5.71 10.06
C SER A 400 -4.50 6.99 9.25
N PRO A 401 -5.56 7.03 8.42
CA PRO A 401 -5.63 7.82 7.21
C PRO A 401 -5.69 9.32 7.49
N ASN A 402 -4.68 10.07 7.03
CA ASN A 402 -4.70 11.53 6.99
C ASN A 402 -3.66 12.05 5.99
N THR A 403 -3.85 11.78 4.69
CA THR A 403 -3.18 12.55 3.62
C THR A 403 -3.99 12.53 2.32
N LYS A 404 -4.62 13.66 2.01
CA LYS A 404 -5.21 13.94 0.69
C LYS A 404 -4.09 14.13 -0.34
N SER A 405 -4.16 13.40 -1.45
CA SER A 405 -3.37 13.63 -2.67
C SER A 405 -4.05 12.95 -3.86
N GLU A 406 -4.00 13.59 -5.02
CA GLU A 406 -4.64 13.23 -6.29
C GLU A 406 -3.87 12.12 -7.01
N GLN A 407 -4.48 10.93 -7.23
CA GLN A 407 -3.95 9.76 -7.96
C GLN A 407 -3.37 10.09 -9.36
N LYS A 408 -2.03 10.04 -9.52
CA LYS A 408 -1.31 9.77 -10.77
C LYS A 408 0.14 9.31 -10.51
N THR A 409 0.38 7.99 -10.48
CA THR A 409 1.28 7.30 -11.43
C THR A 409 0.99 5.80 -11.40
N ASN A 410 0.28 5.29 -12.41
CA ASN A 410 0.38 3.88 -12.79
C ASN A 410 1.38 3.85 -13.97
N PRO A 411 2.27 2.85 -14.08
CA PRO A 411 3.01 2.64 -15.32
C PRO A 411 2.01 2.63 -16.49
N GLU A 412 2.33 3.37 -17.56
CA GLU A 412 1.42 3.81 -18.66
C GLU A 412 0.61 2.68 -19.37
N ASN A 413 0.76 1.42 -18.96
CA ASN A 413 0.16 0.25 -19.62
C ASN A 413 -0.65 -0.69 -18.70
N LYS A 414 -0.74 -0.48 -17.37
CA LYS A 414 -1.56 -1.33 -16.49
C LYS A 414 -3.00 -0.82 -16.41
N SER A 415 -3.98 -1.73 -16.49
CA SER A 415 -5.39 -1.44 -16.20
C SER A 415 -5.82 -2.17 -14.93
N ILE A 416 -6.39 -1.45 -13.96
CA ILE A 416 -6.81 -2.02 -12.67
C ILE A 416 -8.32 -1.86 -12.49
N ILE A 417 -8.97 -2.90 -12.00
CA ILE A 417 -10.38 -2.91 -11.60
C ILE A 417 -10.43 -3.27 -10.11
N ARG A 418 -11.07 -2.43 -9.30
CA ARG A 418 -11.21 -2.61 -7.85
C ARG A 418 -12.64 -2.98 -7.49
N ILE A 419 -12.81 -4.13 -6.85
CA ILE A 419 -14.12 -4.64 -6.42
C ILE A 419 -14.20 -4.50 -4.90
N GLY A 420 -15.25 -3.84 -4.43
CA GLY A 420 -15.58 -3.69 -3.03
C GLY A 420 -16.58 -4.73 -2.56
N TYR A 421 -16.48 -5.13 -1.31
CA TYR A 421 -17.45 -5.95 -0.60
C TYR A 421 -17.68 -5.38 0.79
N GLU A 422 -18.92 -5.10 1.16
CA GLU A 422 -19.33 -4.75 2.51
C GLU A 422 -20.22 -5.84 3.10
N ASP A 423 -19.92 -6.23 4.33
CA ASP A 423 -20.77 -7.10 5.15
C ASP A 423 -21.84 -6.28 5.92
N PRO A 424 -22.75 -6.92 6.68
CA PRO A 424 -23.79 -6.22 7.42
C PRO A 424 -23.24 -5.30 8.52
N GLU A 425 -22.06 -5.63 9.09
CA GLU A 425 -21.32 -4.77 10.01
C GLU A 425 -20.60 -3.60 9.32
N LYS A 426 -20.66 -3.56 7.99
CA LYS A 426 -20.03 -2.59 7.09
C LYS A 426 -18.52 -2.76 6.93
N PHE A 427 -17.88 -3.82 7.39
CA PHE A 427 -16.46 -4.03 7.04
C PHE A 427 -16.29 -4.12 5.54
N HIS A 428 -15.42 -3.26 5.01
CA HIS A 428 -15.16 -3.22 3.58
C HIS A 428 -13.95 -4.08 3.24
N ARG A 429 -14.05 -4.92 2.21
CA ARG A 429 -12.94 -5.64 1.57
C ARG A 429 -12.78 -5.12 0.16
N GLN A 430 -11.55 -4.75 -0.20
CA GLN A 430 -11.21 -4.46 -1.59
C GLN A 430 -10.42 -5.61 -2.22
N LEU A 431 -10.86 -6.04 -3.39
CA LEU A 431 -10.13 -6.89 -4.32
C LEU A 431 -9.61 -6.06 -5.49
N ALA A 432 -8.52 -6.49 -6.12
CA ALA A 432 -8.03 -5.88 -7.36
C ALA A 432 -7.75 -6.93 -8.44
N LEU A 433 -8.31 -6.70 -9.62
CA LEU A 433 -7.94 -7.40 -10.85
C LEU A 433 -7.09 -6.46 -11.71
N GLY A 434 -5.89 -6.90 -12.07
CA GLY A 434 -5.00 -6.12 -12.92
C GLY A 434 -4.73 -6.80 -14.26
N PHE A 435 -4.88 -6.05 -15.34
CA PHE A 435 -4.40 -6.41 -16.67
C PHE A 435 -3.03 -5.79 -16.89
N VAL A 436 -2.01 -6.65 -16.93
CA VAL A 436 -0.59 -6.27 -16.96
C VAL A 436 0.01 -6.78 -18.28
N PRO A 437 -0.21 -6.06 -19.40
CA PRO A 437 0.32 -6.46 -20.70
C PRO A 437 1.85 -6.47 -20.69
N ASN A 438 2.44 -7.38 -21.48
CA ASN A 438 3.89 -7.61 -21.55
C ASN A 438 4.52 -8.13 -20.24
N SER A 439 3.71 -8.71 -19.35
CA SER A 439 4.18 -9.46 -18.17
C SER A 439 4.06 -10.98 -18.43
N PRO A 440 4.67 -11.84 -17.59
CA PRO A 440 4.45 -13.28 -17.66
C PRO A 440 3.08 -13.72 -17.11
N ALA A 441 2.27 -12.80 -16.58
CA ALA A 441 0.99 -13.12 -15.95
C ALA A 441 -0.03 -13.66 -16.96
N ASN A 442 -0.86 -14.60 -16.54
CA ASN A 442 -1.91 -15.24 -17.36
C ASN A 442 -3.12 -15.65 -16.48
N LEU A 443 -4.05 -16.46 -16.96
CA LEU A 443 -5.26 -16.82 -16.19
C LEU A 443 -5.01 -17.82 -15.03
N ASN A 444 -3.85 -18.50 -15.02
CA ASN A 444 -3.41 -19.39 -13.95
C ASN A 444 -2.79 -18.61 -12.78
N TYR A 445 -2.33 -19.30 -11.74
CA TYR A 445 -1.64 -18.65 -10.63
C TYR A 445 -0.31 -18.03 -11.07
N ASN A 446 -0.13 -16.74 -10.79
CA ASN A 446 1.03 -15.95 -11.15
C ASN A 446 1.76 -15.44 -9.90
N ARG A 447 2.89 -16.06 -9.58
CA ARG A 447 3.78 -15.63 -8.50
C ARG A 447 4.21 -14.16 -8.70
N GLY A 448 4.02 -13.33 -7.68
CA GLY A 448 4.33 -11.89 -7.72
C GLY A 448 3.21 -11.02 -8.28
N TYR A 449 2.20 -11.61 -8.95
CA TYR A 449 1.09 -10.89 -9.57
C TYR A 449 -0.27 -11.22 -8.94
N ASP A 450 -0.40 -12.40 -8.33
CA ASP A 450 -1.54 -12.76 -7.49
C ASP A 450 -1.16 -12.63 -6.01
N ALA A 451 -2.12 -12.28 -5.15
CA ALA A 451 -1.87 -12.13 -3.73
C ALA A 451 -2.93 -12.79 -2.86
N LEU A 452 -2.48 -13.66 -1.96
CA LEU A 452 -3.34 -14.27 -0.95
C LEU A 452 -3.79 -13.22 0.07
N MET A 453 -5.00 -13.40 0.57
CA MET A 453 -5.58 -12.57 1.62
C MET A 453 -4.85 -12.81 2.95
N SER A 454 -4.57 -11.72 3.67
CA SER A 454 -4.17 -11.77 5.08
C SER A 454 -5.32 -11.29 5.95
N GLY A 455 -5.63 -12.05 7.01
CA GLY A 455 -6.75 -11.78 7.93
C GLY A 455 -8.12 -11.86 7.23
N PRO A 456 -8.55 -13.06 6.79
CA PRO A 456 -9.91 -13.25 6.31
C PRO A 456 -10.92 -13.06 7.45
N ARG A 457 -12.06 -12.43 7.15
CA ARG A 457 -13.21 -12.31 8.05
C ARG A 457 -14.18 -13.48 7.89
N GLU A 458 -15.20 -13.54 8.74
CA GLU A 458 -16.22 -14.60 8.67
C GLU A 458 -17.10 -14.44 7.42
N ASP A 459 -17.46 -13.20 7.09
CA ASP A 459 -18.07 -12.77 5.84
C ASP A 459 -17.00 -12.25 4.89
N GLU A 460 -16.90 -12.80 3.68
CA GLU A 460 -15.74 -12.53 2.82
C GLU A 460 -16.00 -12.76 1.33
N LEU A 461 -15.43 -11.87 0.50
CA LEU A 461 -15.36 -11.99 -0.96
C LEU A 461 -13.89 -12.14 -1.38
N PHE A 462 -13.59 -13.05 -2.32
CA PHE A 462 -12.22 -13.27 -2.80
C PHE A 462 -12.19 -13.88 -4.20
N PHE A 463 -11.06 -13.73 -4.91
CA PHE A 463 -10.83 -14.46 -6.15
C PHE A 463 -10.47 -15.93 -5.87
N ILE A 464 -10.97 -16.82 -6.73
CA ILE A 464 -10.57 -18.22 -6.80
C ILE A 464 -9.75 -18.39 -8.08
N ILE A 465 -8.51 -18.85 -7.93
CA ILE A 465 -7.59 -19.10 -9.04
C ILE A 465 -7.39 -20.61 -9.16
N GLU A 466 -7.40 -21.14 -10.39
CA GLU A 466 -7.20 -22.58 -10.69
C GLU A 466 -8.17 -23.53 -9.97
N LYS A 467 -9.38 -23.06 -9.60
CA LYS A 467 -10.36 -23.81 -8.80
C LYS A 467 -9.81 -24.30 -7.45
N ASP A 468 -8.74 -23.69 -6.93
CA ASP A 468 -8.24 -23.96 -5.59
C ASP A 468 -9.11 -23.25 -4.54
N PHE A 469 -10.16 -23.96 -4.11
CA PHE A 469 -11.12 -23.49 -3.12
C PHE A 469 -10.56 -23.31 -1.71
N THR A 470 -9.31 -23.72 -1.46
CA THR A 470 -8.66 -23.57 -0.15
C THR A 470 -8.02 -22.19 0.03
N LYS A 471 -7.82 -21.48 -1.08
CA LYS A 471 -7.12 -20.19 -1.13
C LYS A 471 -8.10 -19.04 -1.36
N LYS A 472 -7.81 -17.90 -0.73
CA LYS A 472 -8.58 -16.67 -0.84
C LYS A 472 -7.66 -15.58 -1.35
N TYR A 473 -7.83 -15.14 -2.59
CA TYR A 473 -6.97 -14.11 -3.18
C TYR A 473 -7.64 -12.74 -3.16
N VAL A 474 -6.86 -11.71 -2.85
CA VAL A 474 -7.27 -10.29 -2.89
C VAL A 474 -6.76 -9.56 -4.13
N ILE A 475 -5.71 -10.07 -4.76
CA ILE A 475 -5.19 -9.55 -6.02
C ILE A 475 -5.09 -10.71 -7.00
N GLN A 476 -5.57 -10.49 -8.22
CA GLN A 476 -5.30 -11.34 -9.36
C GLN A 476 -4.71 -10.48 -10.49
N GLY A 477 -3.52 -10.82 -10.96
CA GLY A 477 -2.87 -10.16 -12.09
C GLY A 477 -2.84 -11.09 -13.28
N VAL A 478 -3.27 -10.61 -14.44
CA VAL A 478 -3.29 -11.37 -15.70
C VAL A 478 -2.66 -10.57 -16.83
N ASN A 479 -2.60 -11.15 -18.03
CA ASN A 479 -2.06 -10.48 -19.22
C ASN A 479 -2.96 -9.32 -19.69
N ALA A 480 -2.78 -8.88 -20.94
CA ALA A 480 -3.66 -7.93 -21.60
C ALA A 480 -5.15 -8.29 -21.46
N PHE A 481 -5.97 -7.25 -21.35
CA PHE A 481 -7.42 -7.37 -21.23
C PHE A 481 -8.04 -8.17 -22.39
N ASN A 482 -8.92 -9.10 -22.03
CA ASN A 482 -9.82 -9.78 -22.96
C ASN A 482 -11.24 -9.79 -22.38
N GLU A 483 -12.18 -9.23 -23.14
CA GLU A 483 -13.58 -9.09 -22.75
C GLU A 483 -14.33 -10.42 -22.55
N ASN A 484 -13.77 -11.55 -23.02
CA ASN A 484 -14.36 -12.87 -22.84
C ASN A 484 -13.89 -13.60 -21.58
N ASP A 485 -12.86 -13.07 -20.91
CA ASP A 485 -12.33 -13.68 -19.69
C ASP A 485 -13.39 -13.64 -18.58
N GLU A 486 -13.43 -14.70 -17.77
CA GLU A 486 -14.27 -14.80 -16.59
C GLU A 486 -13.39 -15.16 -15.39
N PHE A 487 -13.62 -14.50 -14.25
CA PHE A 487 -12.83 -14.69 -13.04
C PHE A 487 -13.73 -15.22 -11.94
N ASP A 488 -13.40 -16.38 -11.38
CA ASP A 488 -14.21 -16.99 -10.33
C ASP A 488 -14.09 -16.22 -9.01
N LEU A 489 -15.23 -16.01 -8.36
CA LEU A 489 -15.32 -15.38 -7.04
C LEU A 489 -15.88 -16.37 -6.03
N GLY A 490 -15.19 -16.48 -4.90
CA GLY A 490 -15.71 -17.10 -3.69
C GLY A 490 -16.40 -16.08 -2.82
N PHE A 491 -17.57 -16.43 -2.31
CA PHE A 491 -18.36 -15.56 -1.44
C PHE A 491 -18.88 -16.35 -0.23
N ILE A 492 -18.51 -15.91 0.97
CA ILE A 492 -18.89 -16.53 2.23
C ILE A 492 -19.81 -15.55 2.96
N ILE A 493 -21.00 -16.04 3.34
CA ILE A 493 -21.98 -15.35 4.16
C ILE A 493 -22.16 -16.14 5.45
N LYS A 494 -21.80 -15.55 6.58
CA LYS A 494 -21.91 -16.17 7.90
C LYS A 494 -23.17 -15.73 8.63
N GLU A 495 -23.52 -14.46 8.53
CA GLU A 495 -24.70 -13.88 9.16
C GLU A 495 -25.74 -13.40 8.15
N GLU A 496 -26.98 -13.22 8.61
CA GLU A 496 -28.02 -12.61 7.78
C GLU A 496 -27.88 -11.09 7.79
N GLY A 497 -28.06 -10.45 6.65
CA GLY A 497 -28.05 -8.99 6.58
C GLY A 497 -27.91 -8.47 5.15
N GLU A 498 -27.60 -7.18 5.04
CA GLU A 498 -27.29 -6.55 3.76
C GLU A 498 -25.82 -6.78 3.42
N HIS A 499 -25.59 -7.60 2.41
CA HIS A 499 -24.27 -7.79 1.80
C HIS A 499 -24.24 -7.02 0.48
N THR A 500 -23.18 -6.26 0.24
CA THR A 500 -23.06 -5.40 -0.94
C THR A 500 -21.76 -5.66 -1.67
N ILE A 501 -21.83 -6.00 -2.95
CA ILE A 501 -20.68 -6.08 -3.86
C ILE A 501 -20.73 -4.87 -4.80
N MET A 502 -19.63 -4.15 -4.95
CA MET A 502 -19.60 -2.90 -5.70
C MET A 502 -18.29 -2.69 -6.48
N LEU A 503 -18.30 -1.71 -7.37
CA LEU A 503 -17.09 -1.22 -8.02
C LEU A 503 -16.51 -0.07 -7.19
N ASP A 504 -15.37 -0.30 -6.55
CA ASP A 504 -14.67 0.74 -5.78
C ASP A 504 -14.03 1.78 -6.70
N GLY A 505 -13.58 1.34 -7.88
CA GLY A 505 -12.95 2.20 -8.85
C GLY A 505 -12.19 1.44 -9.93
N VAL A 506 -11.71 2.19 -10.92
CA VAL A 506 -10.91 1.67 -12.01
C VAL A 506 -9.77 2.62 -12.34
N GLU A 507 -8.65 2.06 -12.81
CA GLU A 507 -7.47 2.81 -13.25
C GLU A 507 -7.15 2.38 -14.68
N ASN A 508 -7.09 3.31 -15.63
CA ASN A 508 -6.83 3.05 -17.06
C ASN A 508 -7.77 2.01 -17.72
N PHE A 509 -8.98 1.80 -17.19
CA PHE A 509 -9.96 0.86 -17.74
C PHE A 509 -11.25 1.56 -18.13
N THR A 510 -11.82 1.21 -19.29
CA THR A 510 -13.02 1.85 -19.87
C THR A 510 -14.15 0.88 -20.17
N GLY A 511 -13.93 -0.42 -19.96
CA GLY A 511 -14.93 -1.45 -20.18
C GLY A 511 -16.01 -1.47 -19.11
N LYS A 512 -17.01 -2.33 -19.31
CA LYS A 512 -18.03 -2.60 -18.29
C LYS A 512 -17.63 -3.79 -17.45
N VAL A 513 -18.08 -3.78 -16.19
CA VAL A 513 -17.77 -4.80 -15.19
C VAL A 513 -19.08 -5.36 -14.66
N TYR A 514 -19.22 -6.68 -14.68
CA TYR A 514 -20.43 -7.36 -14.22
C TYR A 514 -20.12 -8.46 -13.23
N ILE A 515 -21.05 -8.71 -12.31
CA ILE A 515 -21.12 -9.96 -11.55
C ILE A 515 -22.11 -10.89 -12.25
N LYS A 516 -21.65 -12.07 -12.65
CA LYS A 516 -22.46 -13.14 -13.22
C LYS A 516 -22.83 -14.12 -12.11
N ASP A 517 -24.12 -14.27 -11.84
CA ASP A 517 -24.67 -15.35 -11.02
C ASP A 517 -24.92 -16.57 -11.91
N MET A 518 -24.09 -17.59 -11.79
CA MET A 518 -24.14 -18.81 -12.60
C MET A 518 -25.39 -19.66 -12.32
N LEU A 519 -25.97 -19.58 -11.10
CA LEU A 519 -27.16 -20.35 -10.73
C LEU A 519 -28.43 -19.72 -11.32
N ALA A 520 -28.53 -18.40 -11.22
CA ALA A 520 -29.65 -17.65 -11.79
C ALA A 520 -29.48 -17.37 -13.30
N ASN A 521 -28.25 -17.49 -13.82
CA ASN A 521 -27.83 -17.12 -15.17
C ASN A 521 -28.17 -15.67 -15.54
N ILE A 522 -27.83 -14.75 -14.63
CA ILE A 522 -28.05 -13.31 -14.76
C ILE A 522 -26.76 -12.55 -14.46
N THR A 523 -26.59 -11.41 -15.10
CA THR A 523 -25.46 -10.49 -14.94
C THR A 523 -25.92 -9.17 -14.32
N TYR A 524 -25.17 -8.67 -13.35
CA TYR A 524 -25.40 -7.41 -12.66
C TYR A 524 -24.30 -6.42 -13.05
N ASP A 525 -24.68 -5.29 -13.65
CA ASP A 525 -23.75 -4.26 -14.13
C ASP A 525 -23.24 -3.39 -12.97
N LEU A 526 -22.03 -3.69 -12.47
CA LEU A 526 -21.41 -2.94 -11.38
C LEU A 526 -21.02 -1.51 -11.78
N THR A 527 -21.00 -1.18 -13.08
CA THR A 527 -20.76 0.20 -13.52
C THR A 527 -21.98 1.09 -13.38
N LYS A 528 -23.17 0.51 -13.15
CA LYS A 528 -24.41 1.25 -12.92
C LYS A 528 -24.80 1.35 -11.45
N GLY A 529 -24.32 0.43 -10.61
CA GLY A 529 -24.64 0.39 -9.19
C GLY A 529 -24.14 -0.87 -8.51
N SER A 530 -24.30 -0.95 -7.20
CA SER A 530 -23.92 -2.13 -6.43
C SER A 530 -24.87 -3.31 -6.63
N PHE A 531 -24.36 -4.52 -6.38
CA PHE A 531 -25.11 -5.77 -6.35
C PHE A 531 -25.33 -6.18 -4.88
N ASN A 532 -26.60 -6.33 -4.48
CA ASN A 532 -26.99 -6.77 -3.14
C ASN A 532 -27.58 -8.19 -3.21
N PRO A 533 -26.75 -9.24 -3.11
CA PRO A 533 -27.23 -10.62 -3.16
C PRO A 533 -28.19 -10.93 -2.00
N ASN A 534 -29.40 -11.38 -2.32
CA ASN A 534 -30.34 -11.91 -1.32
C ASN A 534 -30.14 -13.43 -1.18
N LEU A 535 -29.22 -13.81 -0.30
CA LEU A 535 -28.79 -15.20 -0.11
C LEU A 535 -28.87 -15.58 1.37
N PRO A 536 -29.24 -16.82 1.70
CA PRO A 536 -29.08 -17.31 3.07
C PRO A 536 -27.58 -17.44 3.41
N PRO A 537 -27.23 -17.52 4.71
CA PRO A 537 -25.89 -17.88 5.14
C PRO A 537 -25.41 -19.16 4.48
N GLY A 538 -24.16 -19.14 3.99
CA GLY A 538 -23.58 -20.22 3.22
C GLY A 538 -22.26 -19.83 2.55
N THR A 539 -21.62 -20.85 1.96
CA THR A 539 -20.36 -20.70 1.22
C THR A 539 -20.63 -20.96 -0.25
N TYR A 540 -20.43 -19.95 -1.10
CA TYR A 540 -20.69 -19.96 -2.54
C TYR A 540 -19.36 -19.86 -3.29
N LEU A 541 -18.79 -20.99 -3.72
CA LEU A 541 -17.44 -21.06 -4.33
C LEU A 541 -17.45 -21.25 -5.85
N ASP A 542 -18.60 -21.49 -6.44
CA ASP A 542 -18.78 -21.81 -7.86
C ASP A 542 -19.93 -21.03 -8.51
N ARG A 543 -20.51 -20.07 -7.78
CA ARG A 543 -21.71 -19.34 -8.20
C ARG A 543 -21.43 -18.01 -8.87
N PHE A 544 -20.44 -17.26 -8.39
CA PHE A 544 -20.21 -15.89 -8.84
C PHE A 544 -18.96 -15.77 -9.70
N ARG A 545 -19.06 -14.99 -10.78
CA ARG A 545 -17.91 -14.64 -11.61
C ARG A 545 -17.89 -13.15 -11.91
N LEU A 546 -16.70 -12.56 -11.96
CA LEU A 546 -16.48 -11.26 -12.57
C LEU A 546 -16.32 -11.43 -14.09
N VAL A 547 -17.10 -10.69 -14.88
CA VAL A 547 -17.09 -10.77 -16.35
C VAL A 547 -17.19 -9.37 -16.98
N PHE A 548 -16.83 -9.26 -18.26
CA PHE A 548 -16.80 -7.96 -18.97
C PHE A 548 -17.79 -7.86 -20.14
N LYS A 549 -18.56 -8.92 -20.38
CA LYS A 549 -19.68 -8.94 -21.31
C LYS A 549 -20.96 -9.24 -20.57
N ASP A 550 -22.02 -8.54 -20.97
CA ASP A 550 -23.35 -8.89 -20.55
C ASP A 550 -23.69 -10.25 -21.17
N LYS A 551 -23.80 -11.26 -20.33
CA LYS A 551 -24.19 -12.61 -20.70
C LYS A 551 -25.63 -12.92 -20.26
N THR A 552 -26.45 -11.91 -19.90
CA THR A 552 -27.89 -12.13 -19.73
C THR A 552 -28.40 -12.79 -21.00
N ALA A 553 -29.07 -13.93 -20.83
CA ALA A 553 -29.50 -14.83 -21.89
C ALA A 553 -29.88 -14.11 -23.20
N THR A 554 -28.91 -13.97 -24.10
CA THR A 554 -29.20 -14.02 -25.52
C THR A 554 -29.69 -15.44 -25.72
N ILE A 555 -31.00 -15.63 -25.80
CA ILE A 555 -31.58 -16.85 -26.36
C ILE A 555 -31.21 -16.81 -27.85
N VAL A 556 -29.96 -17.14 -28.17
CA VAL A 556 -29.57 -17.67 -29.46
C VAL A 556 -29.34 -19.15 -29.20
N ALA A 557 -30.08 -19.97 -29.91
CA ALA A 557 -30.27 -21.38 -29.66
C ALA A 557 -29.04 -22.25 -29.98
N GLU A 558 -27.81 -21.81 -29.68
CA GLU A 558 -26.60 -22.49 -30.17
C GLU A 558 -25.60 -22.97 -29.10
N ASP A 559 -25.66 -22.56 -27.82
CA ASP A 559 -24.71 -23.05 -26.80
C ASP A 559 -25.36 -23.83 -25.63
N LEU A 560 -26.25 -24.77 -25.96
CA LEU A 560 -26.52 -25.89 -25.06
C LEU A 560 -25.66 -27.07 -25.52
N ASN A 561 -24.38 -27.05 -25.12
CA ASN A 561 -23.56 -28.25 -25.15
C ASN A 561 -24.14 -29.24 -24.11
N PRO A 562 -24.66 -30.41 -24.51
CA PRO A 562 -25.36 -31.33 -23.60
C PRO A 562 -24.43 -32.06 -22.61
N ASP A 563 -23.13 -31.75 -22.59
CA ASP A 563 -22.13 -32.40 -21.74
C ASP A 563 -21.95 -31.80 -20.34
N PHE A 564 -22.65 -30.72 -19.98
CA PHE A 564 -22.69 -30.24 -18.59
C PHE A 564 -23.95 -30.71 -17.89
N GLY A 565 -23.86 -31.90 -17.27
CA GLY A 565 -24.90 -32.48 -16.42
C GLY A 565 -25.14 -31.68 -15.14
N ILE A 566 -25.90 -30.58 -15.23
CA ILE A 566 -26.41 -29.84 -14.07
C ILE A 566 -27.72 -30.52 -13.62
N SER A 567 -27.61 -31.44 -12.66
CA SER A 567 -28.76 -32.01 -11.94
C SER A 567 -29.33 -30.96 -10.98
N VAL A 568 -30.55 -30.48 -11.25
CA VAL A 568 -31.29 -29.65 -10.28
C VAL A 568 -31.98 -30.59 -9.29
N GLU A 569 -31.65 -30.55 -8.00
CA GLU A 569 -32.15 -31.52 -7.02
C GLU A 569 -33.64 -31.38 -6.66
N LYS A 570 -34.31 -30.26 -7.01
CA LYS A 570 -35.71 -29.95 -6.68
C LYS A 570 -36.38 -29.09 -7.76
N THR A 571 -37.69 -29.25 -7.92
CA THR A 571 -38.52 -28.36 -8.75
C THR A 571 -38.58 -26.96 -8.12
N THR A 572 -38.45 -25.91 -8.93
CA THR A 572 -38.55 -24.52 -8.47
C THR A 572 -39.53 -23.73 -9.32
N VAL A 573 -40.23 -22.78 -8.68
CA VAL A 573 -41.23 -21.92 -9.33
C VAL A 573 -41.05 -20.49 -8.85
N TYR A 574 -40.90 -19.53 -9.76
CA TYR A 574 -40.74 -18.11 -9.42
C TYR A 574 -41.32 -17.18 -10.51
N TYR A 575 -41.56 -15.93 -10.13
CA TYR A 575 -42.00 -14.87 -11.04
C TYR A 575 -40.78 -14.14 -11.61
N HIS A 576 -40.76 -13.91 -12.93
CA HIS A 576 -39.68 -13.25 -13.66
C HIS A 576 -40.12 -11.83 -14.09
N GLU A 577 -39.17 -10.88 -14.14
CA GLU A 577 -39.46 -9.46 -14.38
C GLU A 577 -40.10 -9.16 -15.74
N ASN A 578 -39.89 -10.04 -16.73
CA ASN A 578 -40.55 -9.95 -18.05
C ASN A 578 -42.05 -10.33 -18.03
N GLY A 579 -42.64 -10.54 -16.85
CA GLY A 579 -44.04 -10.88 -16.68
C GLY A 579 -44.36 -12.37 -16.87
N SER A 580 -43.36 -13.25 -16.81
CA SER A 580 -43.55 -14.71 -16.93
C SER A 580 -43.35 -15.43 -15.60
N LEU A 581 -44.09 -16.52 -15.40
CA LEU A 581 -43.90 -17.46 -14.32
C LEU A 581 -43.05 -18.62 -14.83
N ILE A 582 -41.91 -18.87 -14.19
CA ILE A 582 -40.96 -19.89 -14.59
C ILE A 582 -41.13 -21.12 -13.70
N VAL A 583 -41.30 -22.29 -14.32
CA VAL A 583 -41.27 -23.60 -13.66
C VAL A 583 -40.05 -24.35 -14.16
N ARG A 584 -39.12 -24.71 -13.27
CA ARG A 584 -37.93 -25.51 -13.58
C ARG A 584 -38.01 -26.85 -12.84
N THR A 585 -37.90 -27.95 -13.58
CA THR A 585 -38.13 -29.31 -13.06
C THR A 585 -36.82 -29.99 -12.66
N LYS A 586 -36.91 -30.93 -11.70
CA LYS A 586 -35.80 -31.80 -11.28
C LYS A 586 -35.49 -32.84 -12.36
N ASN A 587 -34.20 -33.09 -12.66
CA ASN A 587 -33.72 -34.23 -13.47
C ASN A 587 -34.57 -34.57 -14.71
N ASP A 588 -34.88 -33.58 -15.54
CA ASP A 588 -35.69 -33.74 -16.76
C ASP A 588 -37.10 -34.32 -16.53
N LEU A 589 -37.63 -34.16 -15.31
CA LEU A 589 -38.95 -34.66 -14.95
C LEU A 589 -40.01 -34.03 -15.85
N GLN A 590 -40.70 -34.89 -16.61
CA GLN A 590 -41.80 -34.49 -17.47
C GLN A 590 -42.99 -34.02 -16.62
N VAL A 591 -43.45 -32.81 -16.91
CA VAL A 591 -44.61 -32.20 -16.24
C VAL A 591 -45.85 -32.41 -17.11
N ASN A 592 -46.88 -32.97 -16.50
CA ASN A 592 -48.13 -33.29 -17.15
C ASN A 592 -49.04 -32.04 -17.21
N ASN A 593 -49.04 -31.26 -16.14
CA ASN A 593 -49.94 -30.13 -15.97
C ASN A 593 -49.37 -29.10 -14.99
N ILE A 594 -49.58 -27.82 -15.28
CA ILE A 594 -49.33 -26.70 -14.36
C ILE A 594 -50.61 -25.91 -14.20
N SER A 595 -51.09 -25.78 -12.96
CA SER A 595 -52.29 -25.01 -12.63
C SER A 595 -51.95 -23.86 -11.67
N ILE A 596 -52.42 -22.66 -11.98
CA ILE A 596 -52.18 -21.46 -11.17
C ILE A 596 -53.48 -21.01 -10.55
N TYR A 597 -53.49 -20.75 -9.24
CA TYR A 597 -54.65 -20.33 -8.46
C TYR A 597 -54.40 -19.00 -7.74
N ASN A 598 -55.45 -18.23 -7.52
CA ASN A 598 -55.40 -17.12 -6.55
C ASN A 598 -55.64 -17.63 -5.12
N MET A 599 -55.52 -16.74 -4.14
CA MET A 599 -55.73 -17.07 -2.72
C MET A 599 -57.17 -17.44 -2.35
N LEU A 600 -58.15 -17.20 -3.23
CA LEU A 600 -59.55 -17.63 -3.07
C LEU A 600 -59.77 -19.05 -3.62
N GLY A 601 -58.73 -19.71 -4.14
CA GLY A 601 -58.82 -21.05 -4.74
C GLY A 601 -59.38 -21.06 -6.16
N GLN A 602 -59.56 -19.89 -6.80
CA GLN A 602 -59.99 -19.82 -8.20
C GLN A 602 -58.82 -20.10 -9.13
N GLN A 603 -59.01 -21.01 -10.09
CA GLN A 603 -58.01 -21.34 -11.10
C GLN A 603 -57.88 -20.20 -12.12
N ILE A 604 -56.70 -19.59 -12.17
CA ILE A 604 -56.35 -18.45 -13.02
C ILE A 604 -55.86 -18.92 -14.38
N LYS A 605 -55.06 -19.98 -14.43
CA LYS A 605 -54.48 -20.48 -15.69
C LYS A 605 -54.10 -21.96 -15.58
N GLN A 606 -54.14 -22.65 -16.71
CA GLN A 606 -53.70 -24.04 -16.85
C GLN A 606 -52.80 -24.19 -18.07
N VAL A 607 -51.76 -25.02 -17.96
CA VAL A 607 -50.87 -25.40 -19.07
C VAL A 607 -50.77 -26.93 -19.10
N ASN A 608 -51.16 -27.54 -20.23
CA ASN A 608 -51.23 -28.99 -20.40
C ASN A 608 -50.07 -29.55 -21.26
N GLY A 609 -49.78 -30.84 -21.08
CA GLY A 609 -48.55 -31.57 -21.45
C GLY A 609 -48.01 -31.49 -22.89
N ASN A 610 -48.79 -31.10 -23.91
CA ASN A 610 -48.25 -30.99 -25.28
C ASN A 610 -47.26 -29.81 -25.46
N MET A 611 -47.17 -28.91 -24.49
CA MET A 611 -46.27 -27.74 -24.49
C MET A 611 -45.08 -27.90 -23.52
N ILE A 612 -44.92 -29.08 -22.87
CA ILE A 612 -44.10 -29.25 -21.66
C ILE A 612 -43.04 -30.37 -21.84
N ASN A 613 -42.29 -30.33 -22.95
CA ASN A 613 -41.12 -31.21 -23.16
C ASN A 613 -39.80 -30.49 -22.84
N LYS A 614 -39.81 -29.58 -21.85
CA LYS A 614 -38.66 -28.76 -21.49
C LYS A 614 -38.47 -28.75 -19.97
N ASN A 615 -37.21 -28.76 -19.55
CA ASN A 615 -36.80 -28.66 -18.14
C ASN A 615 -37.10 -27.28 -17.53
N VAL A 616 -37.36 -26.29 -18.39
CA VAL A 616 -37.75 -24.93 -18.02
C VAL A 616 -38.96 -24.54 -18.85
N ILE A 617 -40.04 -24.18 -18.16
CA ILE A 617 -41.33 -23.80 -18.74
C ILE A 617 -41.60 -22.35 -18.35
N ALA A 618 -41.68 -21.47 -19.34
CA ALA A 618 -42.05 -20.08 -19.14
C ALA A 618 -43.52 -19.88 -19.48
N ILE A 619 -44.31 -19.43 -18.50
CA ILE A 619 -45.74 -19.18 -18.64
C ILE A 619 -45.98 -17.67 -18.55
N PRO A 620 -46.38 -16.99 -19.65
CA PRO A 620 -46.75 -15.57 -19.57
C PRO A 620 -47.84 -15.37 -18.51
N PHE A 621 -47.60 -14.45 -17.57
CA PHE A 621 -48.41 -14.26 -16.36
C PHE A 621 -48.58 -12.76 -16.03
N HIS A 622 -49.51 -12.12 -16.74
CA HIS A 622 -49.87 -10.72 -16.54
C HIS A 622 -51.12 -10.60 -15.67
N HIS A 623 -50.95 -10.76 -14.35
CA HIS A 623 -52.02 -10.62 -13.37
C HIS A 623 -51.66 -9.57 -12.31
N PRO A 624 -52.63 -9.06 -11.52
CA PRO A 624 -52.36 -8.07 -10.48
C PRO A 624 -51.31 -8.52 -9.47
N LYS A 625 -50.65 -7.56 -8.82
CA LYS A 625 -49.74 -7.81 -7.70
C LYS A 625 -50.47 -8.57 -6.61
N GLY A 626 -49.85 -9.63 -6.09
CA GLY A 626 -50.51 -10.52 -5.13
C GLY A 626 -49.84 -11.88 -4.99
N VAL A 627 -50.41 -12.70 -4.11
CA VAL A 627 -49.96 -14.07 -3.85
C VAL A 627 -50.73 -15.04 -4.74
N TYR A 628 -50.03 -15.99 -5.36
CA TYR A 628 -50.61 -17.06 -6.16
C TYR A 628 -50.06 -18.42 -5.74
N LEU A 629 -50.84 -19.47 -5.95
CA LEU A 629 -50.45 -20.86 -5.75
C LEU A 629 -50.25 -21.52 -7.10
N VAL A 630 -49.12 -22.18 -7.30
CA VAL A 630 -48.80 -22.93 -8.52
C VAL A 630 -48.71 -24.40 -8.17
N VAL A 631 -49.57 -25.20 -8.78
CA VAL A 631 -49.58 -26.65 -8.64
C VAL A 631 -48.90 -27.24 -9.87
N VAL A 632 -47.80 -27.94 -9.67
CA VAL A 632 -47.05 -28.67 -10.70
C VAL A 632 -47.34 -30.15 -10.54
N GLU A 633 -47.91 -30.77 -11.57
CA GLU A 633 -48.27 -32.18 -11.61
C GLU A 633 -47.34 -32.93 -12.57
N SER A 634 -46.72 -34.00 -12.07
CA SER A 634 -45.77 -34.84 -12.80
C SER A 634 -46.08 -36.32 -12.57
N ALA A 635 -45.30 -37.21 -13.21
CA ALA A 635 -45.38 -38.65 -12.92
C ALA A 635 -45.06 -39.00 -11.46
N LEU A 636 -44.36 -38.13 -10.71
CA LEU A 636 -44.02 -38.34 -9.29
C LEU A 636 -45.09 -37.82 -8.32
N GLY A 637 -46.10 -37.09 -8.80
CA GLY A 637 -47.17 -36.52 -7.97
C GLY A 637 -47.33 -35.01 -8.16
N LYS A 638 -48.01 -34.37 -7.19
CA LYS A 638 -48.34 -32.94 -7.19
C LYS A 638 -47.49 -32.19 -6.16
N GLU A 639 -46.83 -31.13 -6.61
CA GLU A 639 -46.11 -30.18 -5.76
C GLU A 639 -46.80 -28.81 -5.83
N THR A 640 -46.89 -28.10 -4.71
CA THR A 640 -47.54 -26.78 -4.63
C THR A 640 -46.53 -25.72 -4.19
N PHE A 641 -46.47 -24.61 -4.94
CA PHE A 641 -45.56 -23.50 -4.71
C PHE A 641 -46.34 -22.21 -4.49
N LYS A 642 -45.92 -21.44 -3.49
CA LYS A 642 -46.43 -20.08 -3.26
C LYS A 642 -45.52 -19.09 -3.97
N ILE A 643 -46.09 -18.23 -4.81
CA ILE A 643 -45.36 -17.14 -5.47
C ILE A 643 -45.95 -15.78 -5.10
N ILE A 644 -45.11 -14.75 -5.16
CA ILE A 644 -45.51 -13.35 -4.97
C ILE A 644 -45.22 -12.60 -6.26
N ASN A 645 -46.26 -12.12 -6.93
CA ASN A 645 -46.14 -11.21 -8.06
C ASN A 645 -46.03 -9.78 -7.50
N LYS A 646 -44.87 -9.14 -7.70
CA LYS A 646 -44.48 -7.89 -7.02
C LYS A 646 -44.89 -6.62 -7.72
#